data_AF-A0A8T4IJ73-F1
#
_entry.id   AF-A0A8T4IJ73-F1
#
_cell.length_a   1.000
_cell.length_b   1.000
_cell.length_c   1.000
_cell.angle_alpha   90.00
_cell.angle_beta   90.00
_cell.angle_gamma   90.00
#
_symmetry.space_group_name_H-M   'P 1'
#
loop_
_entity.id
_entity.type
_entity.pdbx_description
1 polymer ?
#
loop_
_entity_poly.entity_id
_entity_poly.type
_entity_poly.pdbx_seq_one_letter_code
_entity_poly.pdbx_strand_id
1 'polypeptide(L)'
;MTETIPAVGERVLPRPVGELPTPALATAVKNLAGKLVAQFAMEEEAAFAFAQAAVDPAAARKAAEIPERLPVPGGVVLALRTHVWARHVMPDPRNPRIGPSRRHPVSDVVGLSEQNRLRPLPEPRACRDRRPGLVQEIDSQEHLVWAAQQARACVLEKNDWRASIRNQGIMTEVWLAATTFRHGDGTPDVTVPVTAEGSSRLTCAHDILGVRSADVPYTRDTAKLRARLRHLSGLLEQAGEADQVEPDDAEAMRCETLPALLLVGFEPHPSTVTDFDVAVRSLVALRHVDAPKPWGEAAEHEALADAVVNEIARRDLITSVYAEWIAGALTPEQAESHGLPPDSTARAAAVLRLFTERKPEVHQAVRVAITSQSTRKNITTKLLLDLAGSLVMRSVPEEDARRRERTRKYLKTAFSNELAKPWEATFRDAEELSAAALAEVARADPGPATRELAARSAYPLVVQGQLSGDRGSKNNDQPDRRHPGEVIDRMRATPHGIHQMRQALVDFAAGRRTRMVEEDGQLKQRPDGRFVLAKDAELRRAFPPAGEGPSLVAAPQSPAELLGNALHDLGRSVQLVRRSAIPIPYDRYPAVRDMVGGTTPPRITDAACRGRSPDLFHPDDAVTALCARCPSRLPCLALALRTEDPEARSGWYGGLGPAERGALADRLDCKAPPPPDELPEDAATALRLRRAGASNATIASALGCSSRTVQRLLRAAERWAAEHEERGGRP
;
A
#
# COMPACT_ATOMS: atom_id res chain seq x y z
N MET A 1 -2.03 -31.63 38.95
CA MET A 1 -0.96 -31.63 37.94
C MET A 1 -1.49 -30.85 36.76
N THR A 2 -1.23 -29.55 36.78
CA THR A 2 -1.68 -28.59 35.77
C THR A 2 -0.44 -28.27 34.96
N GLU A 3 -0.36 -28.81 33.74
CA GLU A 3 0.74 -28.52 32.83
C GLU A 3 0.73 -27.05 32.45
N THR A 4 1.75 -26.33 32.93
CA THR A 4 2.08 -24.98 32.52
C THR A 4 2.64 -25.06 31.09
N ILE A 5 1.95 -24.41 30.15
CA ILE A 5 2.46 -24.17 28.80
C ILE A 5 3.75 -23.35 28.89
N PRO A 6 4.89 -23.76 28.31
CA PRO A 6 6.13 -23.01 28.42
C PRO A 6 6.06 -21.72 27.60
N ALA A 7 6.57 -20.64 28.20
CA ALA A 7 6.72 -19.33 27.56
C ALA A 7 7.62 -19.43 26.32
N VAL A 8 7.37 -18.58 25.32
CA VAL A 8 7.98 -18.53 23.97
C VAL A 8 9.50 -18.22 23.96
N GLY A 9 10.20 -18.30 25.08
CA GLY A 9 11.60 -17.86 25.24
C GLY A 9 12.70 -18.83 24.79
N GLU A 10 12.40 -20.09 24.47
CA GLU A 10 13.41 -21.18 24.53
C GLU A 10 13.86 -21.75 23.17
N ARG A 11 13.77 -20.99 22.06
CA ARG A 11 14.05 -21.55 20.71
C ARG A 11 15.32 -21.09 20.01
N VAL A 12 16.04 -20.08 20.50
CA VAL A 12 17.25 -19.55 19.81
C VAL A 12 18.38 -19.38 20.81
N LEU A 13 19.43 -20.19 20.67
CA LEU A 13 20.65 -20.06 21.47
C LEU A 13 21.32 -18.70 21.19
N PRO A 14 21.67 -17.91 22.22
CA PRO A 14 22.36 -16.64 22.02
C PRO A 14 23.69 -16.82 21.29
N ARG A 15 24.00 -15.91 20.36
CA ARG A 15 25.31 -15.86 19.70
C ARG A 15 26.39 -15.57 20.74
N PRO A 16 27.52 -16.28 20.77
CA PRO A 16 28.62 -15.94 21.66
C PRO A 16 29.07 -14.49 21.46
N VAL A 17 29.36 -13.81 22.57
CA VAL A 17 29.98 -12.48 22.54
C VAL A 17 31.48 -12.61 22.38
N GLY A 18 32.09 -11.60 21.76
CA GLY A 18 33.52 -11.53 21.56
C GLY A 18 34.01 -10.10 21.84
N GLU A 19 35.32 -9.93 21.82
CA GLU A 19 35.94 -8.65 22.06
C GLU A 19 35.43 -7.59 21.06
N LEU A 20 35.03 -6.43 21.58
CA LEU A 20 34.56 -5.34 20.74
C LEU A 20 35.75 -4.59 20.13
N PRO A 21 35.66 -4.17 18.86
CA PRO A 21 36.72 -3.38 18.24
C PRO A 21 37.00 -2.08 19.00
N THR A 22 38.25 -1.62 18.98
CA THR A 22 38.58 -0.30 19.53
C THR A 22 38.21 0.80 18.54
N PRO A 23 37.60 1.92 18.97
CA PRO A 23 37.31 3.04 18.08
C PRO A 23 38.56 3.56 17.39
N ALA A 24 38.47 3.67 16.07
CA ALA A 24 39.58 4.05 15.21
C ALA A 24 40.24 5.39 15.60
N LEU A 25 41.51 5.52 15.24
CA LEU A 25 42.26 6.77 15.42
C LEU A 25 41.69 7.88 14.54
N ALA A 26 41.79 9.12 15.01
CA ALA A 26 41.29 10.30 14.30
C ALA A 26 41.86 10.42 12.87
N THR A 27 43.11 10.00 12.66
CA THR A 27 43.75 9.99 11.33
C THR A 27 43.05 9.04 10.36
N ALA A 28 42.62 7.86 10.81
CA ALA A 28 41.90 6.91 9.95
C ALA A 28 40.53 7.45 9.54
N VAL A 29 39.81 8.09 10.48
CA VAL A 29 38.55 8.78 10.23
C VAL A 29 38.72 9.90 9.21
N LYS A 30 39.71 10.79 9.40
CA LYS A 30 40.02 11.89 8.45
C LYS A 30 40.37 11.37 7.06
N ASN A 31 41.14 10.29 6.98
CA ASN A 31 41.54 9.68 5.70
C ASN A 31 40.35 9.09 4.94
N LEU A 32 39.40 8.45 5.62
CA LEU A 32 38.17 7.98 4.99
C LEU A 32 37.32 9.16 4.55
N ALA A 33 37.09 10.16 5.43
CA ALA A 33 36.30 11.34 5.08
C ALA A 33 36.86 12.05 3.83
N GLY A 34 38.17 12.32 3.79
CA GLY A 34 38.81 12.93 2.62
C GLY A 34 38.68 12.09 1.34
N LYS A 35 38.72 10.76 1.45
CA LYS A 35 38.49 9.85 0.31
C LYS A 35 37.04 9.93 -0.18
N LEU A 36 36.06 10.01 0.71
CA LEU A 36 34.64 10.13 0.36
C LEU A 36 34.34 11.46 -0.35
N VAL A 37 34.92 12.56 0.13
CA VAL A 37 34.84 13.88 -0.53
C VAL A 37 35.46 13.80 -1.92
N ALA A 38 36.71 13.34 -2.02
CA ALA A 38 37.45 13.33 -3.28
C ALA A 38 36.84 12.41 -4.35
N GLN A 39 36.30 11.26 -3.96
CA GLN A 39 35.83 10.25 -4.90
C GLN A 39 34.34 10.36 -5.23
N PHE A 40 33.50 10.77 -4.28
CA PHE A 40 32.05 10.79 -4.44
C PHE A 40 31.44 12.19 -4.39
N ALA A 41 32.26 13.24 -4.25
CA ALA A 41 31.80 14.63 -4.12
C ALA A 41 30.79 14.85 -2.97
N MET A 42 30.95 14.09 -1.89
CA MET A 42 30.19 14.29 -0.66
C MET A 42 30.56 15.62 0.01
N GLU A 43 29.61 16.21 0.74
CA GLU A 43 29.90 17.32 1.66
C GLU A 43 30.82 16.83 2.80
N GLU A 44 31.67 17.72 3.32
CA GLU A 44 32.69 17.37 4.30
C GLU A 44 32.06 16.82 5.59
N GLU A 45 30.97 17.44 6.05
CA GLU A 45 30.22 17.03 7.23
C GLU A 45 29.57 15.66 7.03
N ALA A 46 29.04 15.40 5.83
CA ALA A 46 28.44 14.11 5.46
C ALA A 46 29.48 12.99 5.40
N ALA A 47 30.61 13.25 4.74
CA ALA A 47 31.74 12.33 4.66
C ALA A 47 32.33 12.04 6.05
N PHE A 48 32.48 13.08 6.89
CA PHE A 48 32.99 12.93 8.25
C PHE A 48 32.01 12.15 9.13
N ALA A 49 30.71 12.39 9.02
CA ALA A 49 29.68 11.65 9.76
C ALA A 49 29.71 10.15 9.45
N PHE A 50 29.85 9.76 8.18
CA PHE A 50 30.06 8.36 7.79
C PHE A 50 31.38 7.80 8.31
N ALA A 51 32.47 8.54 8.16
CA ALA A 51 33.77 8.08 8.59
C ALA A 51 33.86 7.88 10.12
N GLN A 52 33.20 8.73 10.89
CA GLN A 52 33.13 8.63 12.34
C GLN A 52 32.24 7.46 12.80
N ALA A 53 31.19 7.14 12.04
CA ALA A 53 30.31 6.02 12.36
C ALA A 53 30.91 4.65 12.04
N ALA A 54 31.84 4.56 11.08
CA ALA A 54 32.47 3.31 10.69
C ALA A 54 33.31 2.70 11.83
N VAL A 55 33.13 1.40 12.08
CA VAL A 55 33.92 0.64 13.05
C VAL A 55 35.37 0.52 12.59
N ASP A 56 35.57 0.22 11.30
CA ASP A 56 36.88 0.19 10.65
C ASP A 56 36.92 1.15 9.44
N PRO A 57 37.27 2.44 9.67
CA PRO A 57 37.40 3.42 8.60
C PRO A 57 38.46 3.05 7.56
N ALA A 58 39.49 2.26 7.91
CA ALA A 58 40.54 1.88 6.97
C ALA A 58 40.02 0.83 5.97
N ALA A 59 39.27 -0.16 6.45
CA ALA A 59 38.58 -1.13 5.59
C ALA A 59 37.53 -0.44 4.71
N ALA A 60 36.71 0.45 5.26
CA ALA A 60 35.74 1.22 4.49
C ALA A 60 36.40 2.12 3.44
N ARG A 61 37.58 2.70 3.73
CA ARG A 61 38.37 3.48 2.75
C ARG A 61 38.86 2.62 1.59
N LYS A 62 39.24 1.37 1.85
CA LYS A 62 39.58 0.41 0.79
C LYS A 62 38.35 0.02 -0.03
N ALA A 63 37.21 -0.22 0.63
CA ALA A 63 35.94 -0.49 -0.04
C ALA A 63 35.49 0.67 -0.94
N ALA A 64 35.86 1.91 -0.62
CA ALA A 64 35.59 3.06 -1.48
C ALA A 64 36.23 2.97 -2.87
N GLU A 65 37.34 2.23 -3.05
CA GLU A 65 37.96 2.06 -4.37
C GLU A 65 37.09 1.27 -5.35
N ILE A 66 36.28 0.33 -4.82
CA ILE A 66 35.37 -0.52 -5.59
C ILE A 66 34.02 -0.54 -4.86
N PRO A 67 33.23 0.54 -4.95
CA PRO A 67 31.97 0.64 -4.23
C PRO A 67 30.96 -0.38 -4.78
N GLU A 68 30.09 -0.86 -3.89
CA GLU A 68 28.94 -1.69 -4.28
C GLU A 68 27.99 -0.85 -5.14
N ARG A 69 27.55 -1.42 -6.25
CA ARG A 69 26.68 -0.76 -7.23
C ARG A 69 25.29 -1.36 -7.11
N LEU A 70 24.33 -0.56 -6.64
CA LEU A 70 22.95 -0.95 -6.40
C LEU A 70 22.06 -0.35 -7.50
N PRO A 71 21.60 -1.14 -8.49
CA PRO A 71 20.73 -0.63 -9.54
C PRO A 71 19.38 -0.19 -8.98
N VAL A 72 18.92 0.98 -9.39
CA VAL A 72 17.61 1.53 -9.04
C VAL A 72 16.94 2.11 -10.27
N PRO A 73 15.61 2.28 -10.27
CA PRO A 73 14.95 3.08 -11.29
C PRO A 73 15.63 4.45 -11.46
N GLY A 74 16.17 4.69 -12.65
CA GLY A 74 16.79 5.96 -13.03
C GLY A 74 18.30 6.08 -12.81
N GLY A 75 18.98 5.05 -12.30
CA GLY A 75 20.45 5.07 -12.19
C GLY A 75 21.03 3.96 -11.30
N VAL A 76 22.19 4.24 -10.70
CA VAL A 76 22.88 3.32 -9.79
C VAL A 76 23.26 4.06 -8.52
N VAL A 77 22.82 3.55 -7.36
CA VAL A 77 23.28 4.03 -6.05
C VAL A 77 24.61 3.35 -5.72
N LEU A 78 25.60 4.14 -5.30
CA LEU A 78 26.90 3.65 -4.86
C LEU A 78 26.90 3.49 -3.34
N ALA A 79 27.36 2.34 -2.87
CA ALA A 79 27.33 2.00 -1.45
C ALA A 79 28.65 1.39 -0.95
N LEU A 80 29.00 1.65 0.31
CA LEU A 80 30.13 1.02 0.98
C LEU A 80 29.64 0.07 2.07
N ARG A 81 30.03 -1.20 1.96
CA ARG A 81 29.74 -2.21 2.98
C ARG A 81 30.73 -2.11 4.12
N THR A 82 30.22 -1.93 5.33
CA THR A 82 31.02 -1.82 6.56
C THR A 82 30.20 -2.21 7.79
N HIS A 83 30.83 -2.22 8.96
CA HIS A 83 30.13 -2.15 10.24
C HIS A 83 30.15 -0.70 10.75
N VAL A 84 29.10 -0.33 11.48
CA VAL A 84 28.97 0.98 12.13
C VAL A 84 28.67 0.82 13.61
N TRP A 85 29.02 1.84 14.39
CA TRP A 85 28.62 1.96 15.79
C TRP A 85 27.14 2.32 15.88
N ALA A 86 26.35 1.53 16.61
CA ALA A 86 24.92 1.82 16.82
C ALA A 86 24.72 3.24 17.36
N ARG A 87 25.59 3.66 18.28
CA ARG A 87 25.56 5.00 18.92
C ARG A 87 25.97 6.16 18.02
N HIS A 88 26.37 5.92 16.78
CA HIS A 88 26.76 6.96 15.82
C HIS A 88 25.79 7.04 14.63
N VAL A 89 24.72 6.26 14.63
CA VAL A 89 23.72 6.22 13.56
C VAL A 89 22.32 6.32 14.15
N MET A 90 21.37 6.85 13.39
CA MET A 90 20.01 7.12 13.87
C MET A 90 18.98 6.42 12.98
N PRO A 91 17.93 5.78 13.54
CA PRO A 91 16.80 5.33 12.72
C PRO A 91 16.05 6.55 12.16
N ASP A 92 15.45 6.45 10.97
CA ASP A 92 14.66 7.56 10.42
C ASP A 92 13.57 8.00 11.41
N PRO A 93 13.59 9.25 11.91
CA PRO A 93 12.59 9.74 12.88
C PRO A 93 11.18 9.77 12.30
N ARG A 94 11.05 9.68 10.97
CA ARG A 94 9.77 9.61 10.30
C ARG A 94 9.24 8.19 10.31
N ASN A 95 10.07 7.19 10.04
CA ASN A 95 9.69 5.80 9.76
C ASN A 95 8.35 5.66 8.97
N PRO A 96 8.38 5.40 7.65
CA PRO A 96 7.17 5.37 6.82
C PRO A 96 6.00 4.51 7.35
N ARG A 97 6.28 3.49 8.18
CA ARG A 97 5.27 2.65 8.82
C ARG A 97 4.30 3.40 9.74
N ILE A 98 4.68 4.56 10.26
CA ILE A 98 3.82 5.38 11.11
C ILE A 98 2.94 6.35 10.32
N GLY A 99 3.14 6.48 9.00
CA GLY A 99 2.41 7.40 8.13
C GLY A 99 0.92 7.46 8.45
N PRO A 100 0.21 6.32 8.41
CA PRO A 100 -1.24 6.27 8.66
C PRO A 100 -1.70 6.79 10.02
N SER A 101 -0.80 6.79 11.01
CA SER A 101 -1.03 7.21 12.38
C SER A 101 -0.63 8.67 12.63
N ARG A 102 0.03 9.35 11.69
CA ARG A 102 0.39 10.77 11.83
C ARG A 102 -0.86 11.66 11.77
N ARG A 103 -0.79 12.81 12.41
CA ARG A 103 -1.78 13.89 12.25
C ARG A 103 -1.12 15.05 11.55
N HIS A 104 -1.87 15.66 10.65
CA HIS A 104 -1.37 16.70 9.75
C HIS A 104 -1.99 18.05 10.13
N PRO A 105 -1.28 19.17 9.93
CA PRO A 105 -1.79 20.52 10.22
C PRO A 105 -3.21 20.77 9.71
N VAL A 106 -3.54 20.26 8.51
CA VAL A 106 -4.87 20.40 7.88
C VAL A 106 -6.04 19.74 8.63
N SER A 107 -5.79 18.95 9.68
CA SER A 107 -6.84 18.33 10.50
C SER A 107 -7.17 19.11 11.77
N ASP A 108 -6.49 20.22 12.04
CA ASP A 108 -6.64 21.08 13.23
C ASP A 108 -6.40 20.41 14.58
N VAL A 109 -5.97 19.15 14.59
CA VAL A 109 -5.64 18.43 15.85
C VAL A 109 -4.17 18.58 16.24
N VAL A 110 -3.33 19.14 15.37
CA VAL A 110 -1.93 19.40 15.69
C VAL A 110 -1.85 20.47 16.77
N GLY A 111 -1.10 20.20 17.84
CA GLY A 111 -0.99 21.06 19.02
C GLY A 111 -2.04 20.80 20.11
N LEU A 112 -3.03 19.94 19.89
CA LEU A 112 -4.12 19.70 20.86
C LEU A 112 -3.84 18.60 21.89
N SER A 113 -2.88 17.71 21.63
CA SER A 113 -2.53 16.60 22.53
C SER A 113 -1.03 16.27 22.43
N GLU A 114 -0.47 15.59 23.43
CA GLU A 114 0.95 15.17 23.41
C GLU A 114 1.28 14.29 22.19
N GLN A 115 0.33 13.43 21.80
CA GLN A 115 0.50 12.55 20.63
C GLN A 115 0.53 13.31 19.30
N ASN A 116 -0.04 14.52 19.26
CA ASN A 116 -0.16 15.36 18.07
C ASN A 116 0.47 16.74 18.29
N ARG A 117 1.39 16.85 19.26
CA ARG A 117 1.92 18.13 19.74
C ARG A 117 2.58 18.95 18.66
N LEU A 118 3.30 18.29 17.76
CA LEU A 118 4.03 18.91 16.66
C LEU A 118 3.57 18.31 15.33
N ARG A 119 3.84 19.04 14.24
CA ARG A 119 3.55 18.56 12.89
C ARG A 119 4.47 17.38 12.51
N PRO A 120 4.11 16.55 11.54
CA PRO A 120 5.03 15.54 11.03
C PRO A 120 6.22 16.17 10.32
N LEU A 121 7.38 15.53 10.43
CA LEU A 121 8.56 15.90 9.67
C LEU A 121 8.33 15.72 8.16
N PRO A 122 8.76 16.69 7.32
CA PRO A 122 8.65 16.58 5.86
C PRO A 122 9.57 15.48 5.30
N GLU A 123 9.43 15.15 4.02
CA GLU A 123 10.37 14.26 3.34
C GLU A 123 11.76 14.93 3.20
N PRO A 124 12.87 14.21 3.44
CA PRO A 124 14.21 14.73 3.24
C PRO A 124 14.43 14.93 1.75
N ARG A 125 15.15 16.01 1.43
CA ARG A 125 15.47 16.41 0.06
C ARG A 125 16.94 16.12 -0.21
N ALA A 126 17.32 15.97 -1.48
CA ALA A 126 18.73 15.89 -1.82
C ALA A 126 19.46 17.19 -1.40
N CYS A 127 20.74 17.09 -1.06
CA CYS A 127 21.58 18.27 -0.90
C CYS A 127 21.58 19.12 -2.18
N ARG A 128 21.83 20.43 -2.02
CA ARG A 128 22.00 21.34 -3.16
C ARG A 128 23.15 20.81 -4.05
N ASP A 129 23.08 21.13 -5.34
CA ASP A 129 24.07 20.72 -6.35
C ASP A 129 24.18 19.19 -6.57
N ARG A 130 23.14 18.41 -6.22
CA ARG A 130 23.05 16.96 -6.44
C ARG A 130 24.14 16.14 -5.73
N ARG A 131 24.75 16.69 -4.68
CA ARG A 131 25.75 15.97 -3.88
C ARG A 131 25.12 14.80 -3.12
N PRO A 132 25.86 13.71 -2.85
CA PRO A 132 25.34 12.60 -2.08
C PRO A 132 25.15 13.00 -0.63
N GLY A 133 23.89 13.13 -0.23
CA GLY A 133 23.46 13.59 1.07
C GLY A 133 21.98 13.96 1.06
N LEU A 134 21.38 13.94 2.23
CA LEU A 134 19.99 14.31 2.45
C LEU A 134 19.91 15.49 3.41
N VAL A 135 18.94 16.37 3.21
CA VAL A 135 18.62 17.47 4.12
C VAL A 135 17.22 17.25 4.67
N GLN A 136 17.12 17.21 5.99
CA GLN A 136 15.87 17.11 6.72
C GLN A 136 15.63 18.41 7.49
N GLU A 137 14.60 19.15 7.10
CA GLU A 137 14.19 20.35 7.83
C GLU A 137 13.40 19.97 9.08
N ILE A 138 13.77 20.58 10.21
CA ILE A 138 13.15 20.40 11.52
C ILE A 138 12.96 21.77 12.17
N ASP A 139 11.91 21.93 12.99
CA ASP A 139 11.67 23.23 13.64
C ASP A 139 12.66 23.46 14.79
N SER A 140 12.98 22.41 15.55
CA SER A 140 13.89 22.44 16.70
C SER A 140 14.42 21.04 17.04
N GLN A 141 15.37 20.95 17.98
CA GLN A 141 15.78 19.65 18.52
C GLN A 141 14.61 18.88 19.16
N GLU A 142 13.69 19.60 19.81
CA GLU A 142 12.49 19.02 20.41
C GLU A 142 11.58 18.39 19.36
N HIS A 143 11.46 18.99 18.18
CA HIS A 143 10.72 18.41 17.06
C HIS A 143 11.32 17.07 16.64
N LEU A 144 12.65 16.97 16.56
CA LEU A 144 13.32 15.70 16.27
C LEU A 144 13.08 14.64 17.36
N VAL A 145 13.15 15.04 18.64
CA VAL A 145 12.88 14.15 19.79
C VAL A 145 11.46 13.59 19.73
N TRP A 146 10.48 14.46 19.55
CA TRP A 146 9.07 14.07 19.48
C TRP A 146 8.82 13.11 18.31
N ALA A 147 9.34 13.42 17.11
CA ALA A 147 9.18 12.55 15.94
C ALA A 147 9.81 11.16 16.15
N ALA A 148 11.04 11.11 16.68
CA ALA A 148 11.73 9.86 16.95
C ALA A 148 11.04 9.01 18.02
N GLN A 149 10.41 9.63 19.02
CA GLN A 149 9.63 8.93 20.05
C GLN A 149 8.38 8.28 19.44
N GLN A 150 7.65 8.99 18.59
CA GLN A 150 6.48 8.45 17.87
C GLN A 150 6.88 7.27 16.98
N ALA A 151 7.99 7.39 16.24
CA ALA A 151 8.52 6.31 15.43
C ALA A 151 8.91 5.08 16.29
N ARG A 152 9.60 5.30 17.41
CA ARG A 152 9.99 4.22 18.34
C ARG A 152 8.76 3.50 18.89
N ALA A 153 7.78 4.23 19.42
CA ALA A 153 6.58 3.63 20.00
C ALA A 153 5.84 2.72 19.01
N CYS A 154 5.65 3.20 17.78
CA CYS A 154 4.96 2.43 16.75
C CYS A 154 5.76 1.19 16.30
N VAL A 155 7.09 1.29 16.18
CA VAL A 155 7.94 0.14 15.84
C VAL A 155 7.88 -0.93 16.92
N LEU A 156 8.02 -0.55 18.19
CA LEU A 156 7.99 -1.51 19.30
C LEU A 156 6.61 -2.15 19.49
N GLU A 157 5.53 -1.47 19.10
CA GLU A 157 4.19 -2.06 19.13
C GLU A 157 3.96 -3.06 17.98
N LYS A 158 4.35 -2.70 16.75
CA LYS A 158 3.95 -3.44 15.54
C LYS A 158 5.02 -4.38 14.98
N ASN A 159 6.28 -4.18 15.34
CA ASN A 159 7.43 -4.87 14.75
C ASN A 159 8.58 -4.97 15.76
N ASP A 160 8.31 -5.54 16.94
CA ASP A 160 9.29 -5.72 18.01
C ASP A 160 10.27 -6.85 17.69
N TRP A 161 11.54 -6.50 17.45
CA TRP A 161 12.63 -7.45 17.21
C TRP A 161 13.55 -7.63 18.42
N ARG A 162 13.22 -7.05 19.58
CA ARG A 162 14.13 -7.04 20.75
C ARG A 162 14.55 -8.44 21.17
N ALA A 163 13.62 -9.39 21.26
CA ALA A 163 13.97 -10.78 21.60
C ALA A 163 15.01 -11.40 20.65
N SER A 164 14.85 -11.21 19.34
CA SER A 164 15.81 -11.71 18.36
C SER A 164 17.16 -10.99 18.45
N ILE A 165 17.15 -9.68 18.66
CA ILE A 165 18.36 -8.84 18.68
C ILE A 165 19.16 -9.06 19.96
N ARG A 166 18.52 -9.27 21.10
CA ARG A 166 19.17 -9.68 22.35
C ARG A 166 20.00 -10.95 22.17
N ASN A 167 19.43 -11.93 21.46
CA ASN A 167 20.08 -13.22 21.25
C ASN A 167 21.17 -13.18 20.18
N GLN A 168 20.96 -12.47 19.06
CA GLN A 168 21.85 -12.59 17.89
C GLN A 168 22.62 -11.30 17.56
N GLY A 169 22.19 -10.16 18.06
CA GLY A 169 22.55 -8.85 17.52
C GLY A 169 21.85 -8.57 16.18
N ILE A 170 22.31 -7.54 15.48
CA ILE A 170 21.81 -7.21 14.15
C ILE A 170 22.63 -7.97 13.10
N MET A 171 21.99 -8.92 12.43
CA MET A 171 22.68 -9.83 11.48
C MET A 171 22.61 -9.40 10.01
N THR A 172 21.75 -8.43 9.67
CA THR A 172 21.56 -7.98 8.27
C THR A 172 21.71 -6.47 8.20
N GLU A 173 22.25 -6.01 7.08
CA GLU A 173 22.60 -4.62 6.89
C GLU A 173 21.39 -3.68 6.95
N VAL A 174 21.65 -2.50 7.50
CA VAL A 174 20.82 -1.31 7.33
C VAL A 174 21.42 -0.40 6.27
N TRP A 175 20.57 0.34 5.57
CA TRP A 175 21.02 1.33 4.58
C TRP A 175 21.07 2.71 5.20
N LEU A 176 22.22 3.37 5.13
CA LEU A 176 22.46 4.66 5.77
C LEU A 176 22.68 5.75 4.72
N ALA A 177 21.90 6.81 4.79
CA ALA A 177 22.18 8.06 4.08
C ALA A 177 22.74 9.07 5.08
N ALA A 178 23.72 9.87 4.67
CA ALA A 178 24.15 11.00 5.49
C ALA A 178 23.06 12.09 5.43
N THR A 179 22.45 12.39 6.57
CA THR A 179 21.35 13.35 6.65
C THR A 179 21.75 14.52 7.52
N THR A 180 21.66 15.72 6.96
CA THR A 180 21.82 16.99 7.66
C THR A 180 20.46 17.45 8.17
N PHE A 181 20.33 17.55 9.48
CA PHE A 181 19.20 18.19 10.12
C PHE A 181 19.43 19.69 10.15
N ARG A 182 18.55 20.45 9.50
CA ARG A 182 18.55 21.91 9.50
C ARG A 182 17.46 22.42 10.42
N HIS A 183 17.84 23.24 11.40
CA HIS A 183 16.92 23.71 12.44
C HIS A 183 16.34 25.08 12.11
N GLY A 184 15.03 25.22 12.30
CA GLY A 184 14.33 26.49 12.15
C GLY A 184 14.54 27.46 13.32
N ASP A 185 14.99 26.98 14.48
CA ASP A 185 15.19 27.76 15.71
C ASP A 185 16.58 28.40 15.84
N GLY A 186 17.43 28.29 14.81
CA GLY A 186 18.79 28.82 14.79
C GLY A 186 19.83 27.93 15.49
N THR A 187 19.45 26.75 15.99
CA THR A 187 20.41 25.71 16.39
C THR A 187 21.31 25.35 15.19
N PRO A 188 22.62 25.14 15.38
CA PRO A 188 23.50 24.74 14.28
C PRO A 188 23.08 23.42 13.63
N ASP A 189 23.13 23.39 12.30
CA ASP A 189 22.89 22.19 11.49
C ASP A 189 23.79 21.03 11.94
N VAL A 190 23.25 19.82 11.95
CA VAL A 190 23.99 18.62 12.36
C VAL A 190 23.82 17.48 11.36
N THR A 191 24.93 16.88 10.94
CA THR A 191 24.92 15.78 9.96
C THR A 191 25.22 14.45 10.63
N VAL A 192 24.32 13.48 10.48
CA VAL A 192 24.45 12.12 11.05
C VAL A 192 24.01 11.08 10.03
N PRO A 193 24.56 9.86 10.03
CA PRO A 193 24.02 8.78 9.22
C PRO A 193 22.64 8.35 9.76
N VAL A 194 21.63 8.42 8.90
CA VAL A 194 20.25 8.02 9.21
C VAL A 194 19.87 6.81 8.36
N THR A 195 19.14 5.84 8.94
CA THR A 195 18.67 4.69 8.17
C THR A 195 17.65 5.14 7.13
N ALA A 196 17.90 4.93 5.84
CA ALA A 196 16.98 5.32 4.76
C ALA A 196 15.61 4.60 4.85
N GLU A 197 15.57 3.42 5.45
CA GLU A 197 14.39 2.55 5.49
C GLU A 197 13.57 2.61 6.80
N GLY A 198 13.94 3.48 7.75
CA GLY A 198 13.31 3.51 9.08
C GLY A 198 13.49 2.19 9.84
N SER A 199 14.73 1.74 10.02
CA SER A 199 15.07 0.38 10.46
C SER A 199 14.52 0.03 11.84
N SER A 200 13.58 -0.93 11.90
CA SER A 200 13.12 -1.50 13.17
C SER A 200 14.24 -2.16 13.97
N ARG A 201 15.28 -2.67 13.29
CA ARG A 201 16.44 -3.30 13.94
C ARG A 201 17.22 -2.30 14.77
N LEU A 202 17.56 -1.15 14.18
CA LEU A 202 18.29 -0.10 14.88
C LEU A 202 17.44 0.52 16.00
N THR A 203 16.13 0.72 15.78
CA THR A 203 15.22 1.17 16.84
C THR A 203 15.22 0.22 18.04
N CYS A 204 15.16 -1.09 17.82
CA CYS A 204 15.21 -2.09 18.89
C CYS A 204 16.59 -2.15 19.57
N ALA A 205 17.69 -2.04 18.81
CA ALA A 205 19.04 -1.98 19.38
C ALA A 205 19.23 -0.73 20.26
N HIS A 206 18.73 0.43 19.83
CA HIS A 206 18.72 1.63 20.66
C HIS A 206 17.92 1.44 21.96
N ASP A 207 16.78 0.75 21.90
CA ASP A 207 15.98 0.41 23.08
C ASP A 207 16.77 -0.46 24.07
N ILE A 208 17.41 -1.53 23.59
CA ILE A 208 18.25 -2.43 24.39
C ILE A 208 19.44 -1.67 25.00
N LEU A 209 20.07 -0.80 24.22
CA LEU A 209 21.25 -0.04 24.65
C LEU A 209 20.95 1.19 25.53
N GLY A 210 19.67 1.47 25.81
CA GLY A 210 19.24 2.68 26.52
C GLY A 210 19.56 3.98 25.77
N VAL A 211 19.69 3.92 24.44
CA VAL A 211 20.00 5.07 23.59
C VAL A 211 18.72 5.74 23.12
N ARG A 212 18.58 7.02 23.43
CA ARG A 212 17.56 7.85 22.81
C ARG A 212 18.00 8.23 21.41
N SER A 213 17.33 7.71 20.38
CA SER A 213 17.69 7.92 18.96
C SER A 213 17.90 9.40 18.59
N ALA A 214 17.04 10.30 19.08
CA ALA A 214 17.12 11.73 18.76
C ALA A 214 18.29 12.46 19.42
N ASP A 215 18.94 11.85 20.42
CA ASP A 215 20.10 12.44 21.09
C ASP A 215 21.38 12.10 20.30
N VAL A 216 21.35 11.07 19.44
CA VAL A 216 22.51 10.62 18.65
C VAL A 216 23.16 11.77 17.86
N PRO A 217 22.46 12.58 17.06
CA PRO A 217 23.10 13.65 16.30
C PRO A 217 24.00 14.57 17.16
N TYR A 218 23.60 14.83 18.40
CA TYR A 218 24.21 15.82 19.30
C TYR A 218 25.19 15.23 20.32
N THR A 219 25.22 13.90 20.50
CA THR A 219 25.97 13.25 21.59
C THR A 219 27.08 12.31 21.12
N ARG A 220 27.46 12.35 19.82
CA ARG A 220 28.54 11.53 19.23
C ARG A 220 29.92 11.90 19.78
N ASP A 221 30.21 11.36 20.95
CA ASP A 221 31.47 11.53 21.65
C ASP A 221 32.30 10.23 21.57
N THR A 222 33.37 10.28 20.77
CA THR A 222 34.28 9.16 20.56
C THR A 222 35.05 8.77 21.83
N ALA A 223 35.29 9.71 22.76
CA ALA A 223 35.95 9.40 24.03
C ALA A 223 35.02 8.61 24.95
N LYS A 224 33.73 9.00 25.04
CA LYS A 224 32.72 8.23 25.77
C LYS A 224 32.49 6.85 25.16
N LEU A 225 32.43 6.75 23.84
CA LEU A 225 32.34 5.45 23.15
C LEU A 225 33.54 4.57 23.52
N ARG A 226 34.77 5.09 23.42
CA ARG A 226 35.98 4.33 23.77
C ARG A 226 35.98 3.87 25.22
N ALA A 227 35.56 4.72 26.16
CA ALA A 227 35.46 4.36 27.57
C ALA A 227 34.47 3.21 27.79
N ARG A 228 33.30 3.28 27.14
CA ARG A 228 32.28 2.24 27.21
C ARG A 228 32.75 0.90 26.63
N LEU A 229 33.40 0.92 25.46
CA LEU A 229 33.87 -0.32 24.83
C LEU A 229 34.98 -0.98 25.65
N ARG A 230 35.90 -0.19 26.24
CA ARG A 230 36.89 -0.73 27.20
C ARG A 230 36.23 -1.34 28.43
N HIS A 231 35.17 -0.72 28.94
CA HIS A 231 34.43 -1.28 30.07
C HIS A 231 33.80 -2.63 29.71
N LEU A 232 33.12 -2.73 28.57
CA LEU A 232 32.55 -3.99 28.09
C LEU A 232 33.63 -5.06 27.85
N SER A 233 34.71 -4.73 27.13
CA SER A 233 35.82 -5.68 26.93
C SER A 233 36.44 -6.14 28.25
N GLY A 234 36.57 -5.25 29.24
CA GLY A 234 37.06 -5.61 30.57
C GLY A 234 36.12 -6.55 31.34
N LEU A 235 34.80 -6.45 31.15
CA LEU A 235 33.83 -7.40 31.72
C LEU A 235 33.95 -8.78 31.06
N LEU A 236 34.16 -8.83 29.75
CA LEU A 236 34.41 -10.08 29.03
C LEU A 236 35.70 -10.76 29.51
N GLU A 237 36.78 -9.99 29.68
CA GLU A 237 38.05 -10.49 30.22
C GLU A 237 37.90 -11.03 31.64
N GLN A 238 37.13 -10.34 32.50
CA GLN A 238 36.86 -10.78 33.88
C GLN A 238 36.03 -12.07 33.94
N ALA A 239 35.07 -12.24 33.02
CA ALA A 239 34.25 -13.44 32.92
C ALA A 239 35.06 -14.65 32.42
N GLY A 240 36.15 -14.44 31.68
CA GLY A 240 37.02 -15.49 31.13
C GLY A 240 36.42 -16.24 29.93
N GLU A 241 35.15 -16.63 30.01
CA GLU A 241 34.38 -17.29 28.94
C GLU A 241 33.13 -16.49 28.56
N ALA A 242 32.74 -16.56 27.28
CA ALA A 242 31.67 -15.74 26.72
C ALA A 242 30.26 -16.07 27.25
N ASP A 243 30.05 -17.28 27.75
CA ASP A 243 28.81 -17.74 28.39
C ASP A 243 28.71 -17.37 29.87
N GLN A 244 29.81 -16.90 30.47
CA GLN A 244 29.88 -16.41 31.85
C GLN A 244 29.68 -14.89 31.97
N VAL A 245 29.57 -14.19 30.84
CA VAL A 245 29.23 -12.75 30.82
C VAL A 245 27.77 -12.57 31.23
N GLU A 246 27.51 -11.58 32.10
CA GLU A 246 26.15 -11.23 32.52
C GLU A 246 25.24 -10.98 31.31
N PRO A 247 23.98 -11.46 31.32
CA PRO A 247 23.10 -11.41 30.16
C PRO A 247 22.93 -10.01 29.56
N ASP A 248 22.75 -8.99 30.39
CA ASP A 248 22.56 -7.59 29.95
C ASP A 248 23.82 -7.03 29.27
N ASP A 249 25.01 -7.37 29.77
CA ASP A 249 26.28 -6.97 29.16
C ASP A 249 26.52 -7.70 27.84
N ALA A 250 26.17 -8.99 27.79
CA ALA A 250 26.24 -9.77 26.56
C ALA A 250 25.25 -9.23 25.49
N GLU A 251 24.04 -8.84 25.88
CA GLU A 251 23.07 -8.16 25.01
C GLU A 251 23.64 -6.84 24.48
N ALA A 252 24.24 -6.03 25.36
CA ALA A 252 24.87 -4.77 24.97
C ALA A 252 26.00 -4.99 23.95
N MET A 253 26.91 -5.94 24.20
CA MET A 253 28.00 -6.28 23.29
C MET A 253 27.50 -6.67 21.90
N ARG A 254 26.44 -7.48 21.81
CA ARG A 254 25.85 -7.86 20.50
C ARG A 254 25.22 -6.68 19.75
N CYS A 255 24.88 -5.60 20.44
CA CYS A 255 24.14 -4.47 19.89
C CYS A 255 25.00 -3.23 19.60
N GLU A 256 26.23 -3.12 20.14
CA GLU A 256 27.07 -1.92 19.94
C GLU A 256 27.50 -1.71 18.49
N THR A 257 27.55 -2.78 17.68
CA THR A 257 27.88 -2.71 16.26
C THR A 257 26.77 -3.34 15.40
N LEU A 258 26.64 -2.86 14.17
CA LEU A 258 25.75 -3.45 13.18
C LEU A 258 26.34 -3.37 11.77
N PRO A 259 26.05 -4.34 10.89
CA PRO A 259 26.37 -4.24 9.48
C PRO A 259 25.56 -3.12 8.81
N ALA A 260 26.17 -2.40 7.88
CA ALA A 260 25.54 -1.32 7.15
C ALA A 260 26.07 -1.16 5.72
N LEU A 261 25.23 -0.58 4.87
CA LEU A 261 25.62 0.00 3.59
C LEU A 261 25.55 1.53 3.71
N LEU A 262 26.70 2.20 3.56
CA LEU A 262 26.78 3.65 3.51
C LEU A 262 26.47 4.08 2.08
N LEU A 263 25.36 4.79 1.86
CA LEU A 263 24.98 5.30 0.54
C LEU A 263 25.79 6.57 0.25
N VAL A 264 26.86 6.41 -0.54
CA VAL A 264 27.90 7.44 -0.73
C VAL A 264 27.80 8.16 -2.06
N GLY A 265 26.99 7.69 -3.01
CA GLY A 265 26.89 8.31 -4.33
C GLY A 265 25.68 7.86 -5.14
N PHE A 266 25.40 8.57 -6.22
CA PHE A 266 24.40 8.18 -7.21
C PHE A 266 24.84 8.58 -8.61
N GLU A 267 24.76 7.61 -9.53
CA GLU A 267 25.05 7.77 -10.95
C GLU A 267 23.72 7.73 -11.73
N PRO A 268 23.13 8.87 -12.08
CA PRO A 268 21.91 8.90 -12.89
C PRO A 268 22.16 8.35 -14.29
N HIS A 269 21.15 7.74 -14.90
CA HIS A 269 21.20 7.42 -16.33
C HIS A 269 21.26 8.72 -17.16
N PRO A 270 21.90 8.71 -18.35
CA PRO A 270 22.07 9.92 -19.18
C PRO A 270 20.76 10.65 -19.54
N SER A 271 19.63 9.93 -19.53
CA SER A 271 18.31 10.45 -19.90
C SER A 271 17.43 10.80 -18.71
N THR A 272 17.91 10.72 -17.46
CA THR A 272 17.10 10.95 -16.26
C THR A 272 17.58 12.18 -15.49
N VAL A 273 16.60 12.91 -14.93
CA VAL A 273 16.84 14.04 -14.02
C VAL A 273 16.60 13.61 -12.56
N THR A 274 16.82 12.34 -12.25
CA THR A 274 16.60 11.79 -10.91
C THR A 274 17.66 12.34 -9.95
N ASP A 275 17.24 12.82 -8.78
CA ASP A 275 18.15 13.27 -7.73
C ASP A 275 18.37 12.18 -6.67
N PHE A 276 19.35 12.38 -5.79
CA PHE A 276 19.81 11.39 -4.81
C PHE A 276 18.69 10.90 -3.88
N ASP A 277 17.82 11.78 -3.40
CA ASP A 277 16.69 11.46 -2.53
C ASP A 277 15.65 10.56 -3.21
N VAL A 278 15.39 10.78 -4.50
CA VAL A 278 14.49 9.92 -5.30
C VAL A 278 15.12 8.54 -5.50
N ALA A 279 16.43 8.49 -5.76
CA ALA A 279 17.17 7.23 -5.91
C ALA A 279 17.16 6.41 -4.61
N VAL A 280 17.41 7.05 -3.46
CA VAL A 280 17.36 6.41 -2.14
C VAL A 280 15.95 5.90 -1.83
N ARG A 281 14.90 6.69 -2.12
CA ARG A 281 13.50 6.23 -1.95
C ARG A 281 13.17 5.05 -2.84
N SER A 282 13.63 5.07 -4.10
CA SER A 282 13.44 3.96 -5.04
C SER A 282 14.13 2.68 -4.53
N LEU A 283 15.34 2.81 -3.98
CA LEU A 283 16.05 1.69 -3.34
C LEU A 283 15.25 1.12 -2.16
N VAL A 284 14.76 1.98 -1.27
CA VAL A 284 13.91 1.59 -0.13
C VAL A 284 12.63 0.89 -0.60
N ALA A 285 12.00 1.39 -1.66
CA ALA A 285 10.77 0.82 -2.19
C ALA A 285 10.99 -0.60 -2.76
N LEU A 286 12.12 -0.88 -3.41
CA LEU A 286 12.46 -2.25 -3.84
C LEU A 286 12.52 -3.25 -2.67
N ARG A 287 12.91 -2.79 -1.46
CA ARG A 287 12.99 -3.65 -0.25
C ARG A 287 11.71 -3.71 0.57
N HIS A 288 10.82 -2.72 0.48
CA HIS A 288 9.67 -2.62 1.39
C HIS A 288 8.29 -2.47 0.71
N VAL A 289 8.24 -2.05 -0.55
CA VAL A 289 7.01 -1.96 -1.35
C VAL A 289 6.86 -3.22 -2.20
N ASP A 290 7.94 -3.64 -2.88
CA ASP A 290 7.92 -4.83 -3.76
C ASP A 290 8.48 -6.12 -3.09
N ALA A 291 8.60 -6.15 -1.75
CA ALA A 291 9.13 -7.32 -1.03
C ALA A 291 8.10 -8.41 -0.69
N PRO A 292 8.52 -9.61 -0.25
CA PRO A 292 7.64 -10.70 0.19
C PRO A 292 6.78 -10.37 1.42
N LYS A 293 7.19 -9.40 2.25
CA LYS A 293 6.38 -8.82 3.33
C LYS A 293 6.38 -7.29 3.18
N PRO A 294 5.49 -6.73 2.35
CA PRO A 294 5.45 -5.30 2.09
C PRO A 294 4.99 -4.54 3.34
N TRP A 295 5.17 -3.22 3.33
CA TRP A 295 4.45 -2.35 4.25
C TRP A 295 2.94 -2.60 4.17
N GLY A 296 2.22 -2.29 5.25
CA GLY A 296 0.76 -2.31 5.20
C GLY A 296 0.24 -1.36 4.13
N GLU A 297 -0.86 -1.73 3.46
CA GLU A 297 -1.43 -1.02 2.30
C GLU A 297 -1.57 0.49 2.54
N ALA A 298 -2.02 0.90 3.74
CA ALA A 298 -2.17 2.32 4.08
C ALA A 298 -0.83 3.09 4.07
N ALA A 299 0.24 2.49 4.57
CA ALA A 299 1.57 3.11 4.58
C ALA A 299 2.18 3.15 3.18
N GLU A 300 1.97 2.09 2.38
CA GLU A 300 2.36 2.06 0.97
C GLU A 300 1.66 3.18 0.17
N HIS A 301 0.34 3.31 0.32
CA HIS A 301 -0.44 4.32 -0.40
C HIS A 301 -0.07 5.75 0.00
N GLU A 302 0.26 6.02 1.26
CA GLU A 302 0.73 7.33 1.67
C GLU A 302 2.10 7.66 1.06
N ALA A 303 3.04 6.72 1.06
CA ALA A 303 4.36 6.90 0.45
C ALA A 303 4.25 7.17 -1.06
N LEU A 304 3.42 6.41 -1.77
CA LEU A 304 3.16 6.61 -3.21
C LEU A 304 2.45 7.94 -3.48
N ALA A 305 1.50 8.34 -2.65
CA ALA A 305 0.79 9.61 -2.81
C ALA A 305 1.72 10.81 -2.62
N ASP A 306 2.61 10.78 -1.62
CA ASP A 306 3.62 11.82 -1.43
C ASP A 306 4.61 11.86 -2.59
N ALA A 307 5.01 10.71 -3.13
CA ALA A 307 5.87 10.64 -4.31
C ALA A 307 5.23 11.31 -5.53
N VAL A 308 3.93 11.08 -5.75
CA VAL A 308 3.17 11.69 -6.85
C VAL A 308 3.11 13.21 -6.69
N VAL A 309 2.73 13.72 -5.51
CA VAL A 309 2.65 15.17 -5.28
C VAL A 309 4.02 15.83 -5.45
N ASN A 310 5.07 15.22 -4.90
CA ASN A 310 6.44 15.72 -5.04
C ASN A 310 6.91 15.74 -6.50
N GLU A 311 6.62 14.70 -7.29
CA GLU A 311 7.04 14.64 -8.70
C GLU A 311 6.28 15.65 -9.56
N ILE A 312 4.99 15.89 -9.28
CA ILE A 312 4.20 16.91 -9.98
C ILE A 312 4.75 18.31 -9.65
N ALA A 313 5.02 18.58 -8.37
CA ALA A 313 5.59 19.86 -7.92
C ALA A 313 7.01 20.09 -8.48
N ARG A 314 7.85 19.05 -8.51
CA ARG A 314 9.22 19.10 -9.06
C ARG A 314 9.28 19.47 -10.54
N ARG A 315 8.20 19.18 -11.28
CA ARG A 315 8.05 19.53 -12.70
C ARG A 315 7.37 20.88 -12.91
N ASP A 316 7.17 21.65 -11.83
CA ASP A 316 6.48 22.95 -11.83
C ASP A 316 5.05 22.89 -12.40
N LEU A 317 4.41 21.71 -12.36
CA LEU A 317 3.02 21.55 -12.82
C LEU A 317 2.00 22.09 -11.81
N ILE A 318 2.43 22.25 -10.55
CA ILE A 318 1.73 22.92 -9.47
C ILE A 318 2.72 23.77 -8.68
N THR A 319 2.25 24.83 -8.01
CA THR A 319 3.10 25.64 -7.14
C THR A 319 3.51 24.87 -5.88
N SER A 320 4.63 25.25 -5.25
CA SER A 320 5.09 24.65 -3.99
C SER A 320 4.05 24.76 -2.87
N VAL A 321 3.43 25.93 -2.72
CA VAL A 321 2.37 26.18 -1.73
C VAL A 321 1.14 25.29 -1.99
N TYR A 322 0.76 25.11 -3.26
CA TYR A 322 -0.35 24.19 -3.60
C TYR A 322 0.01 22.74 -3.30
N ALA A 323 1.25 22.32 -3.55
CA ALA A 323 1.74 20.99 -3.18
C ALA A 323 1.70 20.76 -1.66
N GLU A 324 2.10 21.76 -0.85
CA GLU A 324 2.03 21.71 0.61
C GLU A 324 0.57 21.61 1.11
N TRP A 325 -0.35 22.37 0.51
CA TRP A 325 -1.77 22.29 0.82
C TRP A 325 -2.37 20.91 0.49
N ILE A 326 -2.08 20.37 -0.70
CA ILE A 326 -2.49 19.03 -1.13
C ILE A 326 -1.87 17.95 -0.23
N ALA A 327 -0.62 18.11 0.21
CA ALA A 327 0.02 17.21 1.15
C ALA A 327 -0.54 17.32 2.58
N GLY A 328 -1.32 18.36 2.88
CA GLY A 328 -1.87 18.63 4.21
C GLY A 328 -0.86 19.24 5.18
N ALA A 329 0.21 19.87 4.67
CA ALA A 329 1.27 20.48 5.45
C ALA A 329 0.91 21.87 6.01
N LEU A 330 -0.14 22.50 5.47
CA LEU A 330 -0.65 23.79 5.92
C LEU A 330 -1.83 23.62 6.89
N THR A 331 -1.92 24.47 7.91
CA THR A 331 -3.17 24.65 8.68
C THR A 331 -4.23 25.34 7.80
N PRO A 332 -5.52 25.29 8.16
CA PRO A 332 -6.56 26.04 7.46
C PRO A 332 -6.28 27.54 7.39
N GLU A 333 -5.78 28.16 8.47
CA GLU A 333 -5.44 29.60 8.48
C GLU A 333 -4.28 29.91 7.53
N GLN A 334 -3.28 29.04 7.48
CA GLN A 334 -2.16 29.17 6.54
C GLN A 334 -2.65 29.02 5.09
N ALA A 335 -3.52 28.05 4.82
CA ALA A 335 -4.12 27.88 3.49
C ALA A 335 -4.88 29.15 3.07
N GLU A 336 -5.71 29.70 3.96
CA GLU A 336 -6.47 30.93 3.71
C GLU A 336 -5.55 32.12 3.44
N SER A 337 -4.47 32.29 4.22
CA SER A 337 -3.47 33.35 3.99
C SER A 337 -2.78 33.28 2.62
N HIS A 338 -2.73 32.08 2.02
CA HIS A 338 -2.19 31.84 0.69
C HIS A 338 -3.25 31.85 -0.42
N GLY A 339 -4.49 32.23 -0.10
CA GLY A 339 -5.62 32.28 -1.03
C GLY A 339 -6.15 30.90 -1.43
N LEU A 340 -5.85 29.86 -0.64
CA LEU A 340 -6.37 28.51 -0.82
C LEU A 340 -7.54 28.26 0.14
N PRO A 341 -8.54 27.45 -0.24
CA PRO A 341 -9.66 27.16 0.64
C PRO A 341 -9.21 26.47 1.94
N PRO A 342 -9.63 26.97 3.13
CA PRO A 342 -9.41 26.29 4.40
C PRO A 342 -10.28 25.03 4.56
N ASP A 343 -11.34 24.91 3.75
CA ASP A 343 -12.31 23.83 3.84
C ASP A 343 -11.77 22.47 3.37
N SER A 344 -11.94 21.46 4.23
CA SER A 344 -11.54 20.08 3.95
C SER A 344 -12.29 19.44 2.78
N THR A 345 -13.54 19.86 2.50
CA THR A 345 -14.30 19.28 1.38
C THR A 345 -13.79 19.78 0.03
N ALA A 346 -13.43 21.06 -0.06
CA ALA A 346 -12.78 21.66 -1.21
C ALA A 346 -11.39 21.03 -1.45
N ARG A 347 -10.59 20.84 -0.39
CA ARG A 347 -9.32 20.11 -0.48
C ARG A 347 -9.52 18.68 -0.97
N ALA A 348 -10.53 17.96 -0.47
CA ALA A 348 -10.80 16.59 -0.90
C ALA A 348 -11.06 16.50 -2.41
N ALA A 349 -11.88 17.41 -2.96
CA ALA A 349 -12.09 17.51 -4.40
C ALA A 349 -10.81 17.85 -5.16
N ALA A 350 -10.01 18.81 -4.68
CA ALA A 350 -8.75 19.20 -5.32
C ALA A 350 -7.74 18.04 -5.39
N VAL A 351 -7.60 17.27 -4.30
CA VAL A 351 -6.76 16.07 -4.24
C VAL A 351 -7.23 15.03 -5.27
N LEU A 352 -8.53 14.70 -5.29
CA LEU A 352 -9.09 13.74 -6.24
C LEU A 352 -8.88 14.18 -7.69
N ARG A 353 -9.08 15.48 -7.96
CA ARG A 353 -8.89 16.03 -9.30
C ARG A 353 -7.45 15.91 -9.77
N LEU A 354 -6.48 16.23 -8.91
CA LEU A 354 -5.05 16.13 -9.23
C LEU A 354 -4.66 14.70 -9.66
N PHE A 355 -5.12 13.69 -8.92
CA PHE A 355 -4.80 12.28 -9.19
C PHE A 355 -5.57 11.70 -10.38
N THR A 356 -6.69 12.30 -10.76
CA THR A 356 -7.52 11.87 -11.90
C THR A 356 -7.34 12.76 -13.13
N GLU A 357 -6.38 13.67 -13.10
CA GLU A 357 -6.06 14.56 -14.20
C GLU A 357 -5.49 13.75 -15.39
N ARG A 358 -6.02 14.01 -16.58
CA ARG A 358 -5.64 13.31 -17.82
C ARG A 358 -4.72 14.14 -18.70
N LYS A 359 -4.34 15.34 -18.27
CA LYS A 359 -3.25 16.10 -18.91
C LYS A 359 -2.03 15.19 -19.05
N PRO A 360 -1.46 15.02 -20.26
CA PRO A 360 -0.37 14.08 -20.51
C PRO A 360 0.82 14.27 -19.57
N GLU A 361 1.16 15.52 -19.24
CA GLU A 361 2.29 15.88 -18.37
C GLU A 361 2.07 15.42 -16.92
N VAL A 362 0.87 15.61 -16.38
CA VAL A 362 0.50 15.16 -15.03
C VAL A 362 0.45 13.64 -14.98
N HIS A 363 -0.20 13.00 -15.97
CA HIS A 363 -0.24 11.54 -16.06
C HIS A 363 1.17 10.93 -16.16
N GLN A 364 2.08 11.57 -16.90
CA GLN A 364 3.47 11.13 -16.98
C GLN A 364 4.23 11.33 -15.66
N ALA A 365 3.96 12.42 -14.92
CA ALA A 365 4.53 12.64 -13.58
C ALA A 365 4.06 11.55 -12.61
N VAL A 366 2.75 11.26 -12.56
CA VAL A 366 2.16 10.17 -11.78
C VAL A 366 2.80 8.83 -12.14
N ARG A 367 2.95 8.54 -13.44
CA ARG A 367 3.58 7.30 -13.91
C ARG A 367 5.01 7.18 -13.44
N VAL A 368 5.84 8.22 -13.58
CA VAL A 368 7.23 8.20 -13.13
C VAL A 368 7.31 8.00 -11.61
N ALA A 369 6.50 8.71 -10.83
CA ALA A 369 6.49 8.57 -9.38
C ALA A 369 6.13 7.14 -8.94
N ILE A 370 5.04 6.57 -9.45
CA ILE A 370 4.61 5.22 -9.06
C ILE A 370 5.63 4.17 -9.53
N THR A 371 6.08 4.24 -10.78
CA THR A 371 7.00 3.23 -11.35
C THR A 371 8.42 3.31 -10.76
N SER A 372 8.83 4.45 -10.22
CA SER A 372 10.08 4.55 -9.46
C SER A 372 10.04 3.81 -8.12
N GLN A 373 8.85 3.58 -7.56
CA GLN A 373 8.69 2.92 -6.26
C GLN A 373 8.13 1.51 -6.35
N SER A 374 7.35 1.19 -7.38
CA SER A 374 6.87 -0.17 -7.63
C SER A 374 6.80 -0.47 -9.12
N THR A 375 7.40 -1.57 -9.53
CA THR A 375 7.27 -2.08 -10.90
C THR A 375 6.10 -3.05 -11.05
N ARG A 376 5.47 -3.45 -9.93
CA ARG A 376 4.38 -4.46 -9.91
C ARG A 376 2.99 -3.84 -9.99
N LYS A 377 2.85 -2.56 -9.68
CA LYS A 377 1.55 -1.89 -9.59
C LYS A 377 1.10 -1.38 -10.95
N ASN A 378 -0.07 -1.83 -11.38
CA ASN A 378 -0.75 -1.28 -12.54
C ASN A 378 -1.43 0.05 -12.15
N ILE A 379 -1.13 1.10 -12.90
CA ILE A 379 -1.73 2.42 -12.70
C ILE A 379 -3.16 2.38 -13.23
N THR A 380 -4.08 2.05 -12.33
CA THR A 380 -5.52 1.99 -12.59
C THR A 380 -6.21 3.18 -11.93
N THR A 381 -7.41 3.54 -12.41
CA THR A 381 -8.25 4.56 -11.76
C THR A 381 -8.47 4.26 -10.28
N LYS A 382 -8.68 2.98 -9.93
CA LYS A 382 -8.84 2.54 -8.55
C LYS A 382 -7.62 2.88 -7.71
N LEU A 383 -6.41 2.55 -8.18
CA LEU A 383 -5.18 2.89 -7.46
C LEU A 383 -5.07 4.41 -7.24
N LEU A 384 -5.33 5.21 -8.29
CA LEU A 384 -5.24 6.68 -8.19
C LEU A 384 -6.23 7.26 -7.16
N LEU A 385 -7.46 6.72 -7.11
CA LEU A 385 -8.46 7.08 -6.11
C LEU A 385 -8.06 6.62 -4.70
N ASP A 386 -7.44 5.44 -4.57
CA ASP A 386 -6.94 4.93 -3.29
C ASP A 386 -5.79 5.81 -2.74
N LEU A 387 -4.87 6.25 -3.61
CA LEU A 387 -3.79 7.18 -3.25
C LEU A 387 -4.34 8.56 -2.85
N ALA A 388 -5.27 9.10 -3.64
CA ALA A 388 -5.96 10.34 -3.33
C ALA A 388 -6.68 10.24 -1.97
N GLY A 389 -7.39 9.14 -1.71
CA GLY A 389 -8.08 8.88 -0.45
C GLY A 389 -7.15 8.93 0.76
N SER A 390 -5.90 8.44 0.64
CA SER A 390 -4.89 8.56 1.70
C SER A 390 -4.51 10.01 2.01
N LEU A 391 -4.43 10.90 1.01
CA LEU A 391 -4.20 12.34 1.25
C LEU A 391 -5.43 13.04 1.80
N VAL A 392 -6.64 12.64 1.38
CA VAL A 392 -7.89 13.16 1.95
C VAL A 392 -8.02 12.79 3.43
N MET A 393 -7.62 11.57 3.82
CA MET A 393 -7.59 11.13 5.22
C MET A 393 -6.76 12.03 6.15
N ARG A 394 -5.81 12.82 5.62
CA ARG A 394 -5.02 13.77 6.40
C ARG A 394 -5.83 14.91 7.00
N SER A 395 -6.99 15.24 6.41
CA SER A 395 -7.93 16.23 6.94
C SER A 395 -8.83 15.70 8.07
N VAL A 396 -8.84 14.39 8.32
CA VAL A 396 -9.77 13.78 9.28
C VAL A 396 -9.27 14.01 10.71
N PRO A 397 -10.07 14.67 11.58
CA PRO A 397 -9.68 14.99 12.96
C PRO A 397 -9.83 13.82 13.95
N GLU A 398 -10.19 12.62 13.50
CA GLU A 398 -10.36 11.44 14.37
C GLU A 398 -9.02 10.95 14.93
N GLU A 399 -8.92 10.93 16.27
CA GLU A 399 -7.76 10.48 17.01
C GLU A 399 -7.79 8.97 17.29
N ASP A 400 -8.97 8.36 17.49
CA ASP A 400 -9.09 6.92 17.76
C ASP A 400 -8.66 6.09 16.56
N ALA A 401 -7.63 5.26 16.74
CA ALA A 401 -7.02 4.48 15.66
C ALA A 401 -8.02 3.53 14.97
N ARG A 402 -8.94 2.90 15.72
CA ARG A 402 -9.91 1.95 15.17
C ARG A 402 -11.00 2.64 14.36
N ARG A 403 -11.48 3.80 14.81
CA ARG A 403 -12.44 4.64 14.08
C ARG A 403 -11.78 5.24 12.85
N ARG A 404 -10.57 5.77 12.96
CA ARG A 404 -9.81 6.32 11.83
C ARG A 404 -9.57 5.29 10.73
N GLU A 405 -9.16 4.07 11.08
CA GLU A 405 -8.98 2.99 10.10
C GLU A 405 -10.29 2.60 9.43
N ARG A 406 -11.39 2.59 10.17
CA ARG A 406 -12.73 2.37 9.62
C ARG A 406 -13.13 3.48 8.63
N THR A 407 -12.89 4.74 8.99
CA THR A 407 -13.13 5.90 8.12
C THR A 407 -12.28 5.81 6.86
N ARG A 408 -10.99 5.40 6.97
CA ARG A 408 -10.11 5.13 5.83
C ARG A 408 -10.71 4.11 4.88
N LYS A 409 -11.17 2.97 5.39
CA LYS A 409 -11.85 1.93 4.60
C LYS A 409 -13.07 2.48 3.86
N TYR A 410 -13.87 3.32 4.51
CA TYR A 410 -15.10 3.87 3.93
C TYR A 410 -14.81 4.93 2.87
N LEU A 411 -13.89 5.87 3.14
CA LEU A 411 -13.49 6.92 2.19
C LEU A 411 -12.88 6.33 0.92
N LYS A 412 -12.06 5.28 1.04
CA LYS A 412 -11.50 4.53 -0.10
C LYS A 412 -12.58 4.07 -1.09
N THR A 413 -13.76 3.72 -0.58
CA THR A 413 -14.91 3.26 -1.38
C THR A 413 -15.97 4.35 -1.63
N ALA A 414 -15.73 5.58 -1.16
CA ALA A 414 -16.63 6.71 -1.34
C ALA A 414 -16.39 7.43 -2.66
N PHE A 415 -15.18 7.34 -3.20
CA PHE A 415 -14.81 7.95 -4.47
C PHE A 415 -15.04 6.95 -5.60
N SER A 416 -16.06 7.19 -6.42
CA SER A 416 -16.40 6.33 -7.54
C SER A 416 -15.51 6.58 -8.75
N ASN A 417 -15.45 5.60 -9.68
CA ASN A 417 -14.74 5.75 -10.96
C ASN A 417 -15.28 6.90 -11.82
N GLU A 418 -16.48 7.39 -11.52
CA GLU A 418 -17.10 8.51 -12.22
C GLU A 418 -16.40 9.84 -11.95
N LEU A 419 -15.72 9.94 -10.81
CA LEU A 419 -14.85 11.08 -10.48
C LEU A 419 -13.56 11.11 -11.32
N ALA A 420 -13.27 10.06 -12.11
CA ALA A 420 -12.15 10.05 -13.05
C ALA A 420 -12.51 10.56 -14.47
N LYS A 421 -13.76 10.97 -14.68
CA LYS A 421 -14.21 11.68 -15.88
C LYS A 421 -13.84 13.18 -15.78
N PRO A 422 -13.96 13.97 -16.85
CA PRO A 422 -13.62 15.40 -16.82
C PRO A 422 -14.53 16.22 -15.88
N TRP A 423 -13.90 17.06 -15.05
CA TRP A 423 -14.49 18.12 -14.22
C TRP A 423 -13.34 18.97 -13.63
N GLU A 424 -13.66 20.03 -12.89
CA GLU A 424 -12.68 20.91 -12.24
C GLU A 424 -13.05 21.14 -10.77
N ALA A 425 -12.05 21.31 -9.90
CA ALA A 425 -12.27 21.77 -8.54
C ALA A 425 -12.38 23.31 -8.56
N THR A 426 -13.58 23.81 -8.80
CA THR A 426 -13.87 25.23 -9.11
C THR A 426 -13.89 26.15 -7.89
N PHE A 427 -13.67 25.62 -6.68
CA PHE A 427 -13.72 26.33 -5.39
C PHE A 427 -14.98 27.18 -5.11
N ARG A 428 -16.02 27.08 -5.96
CA ARG A 428 -17.37 27.60 -5.72
C ARG A 428 -17.89 27.20 -4.34
N ASP A 429 -18.73 28.03 -3.74
CA ASP A 429 -19.41 27.67 -2.50
C ASP A 429 -20.46 26.56 -2.72
N ALA A 430 -21.06 26.08 -1.63
CA ALA A 430 -22.02 24.99 -1.69
C ALA A 430 -23.31 25.35 -2.44
N GLU A 431 -23.72 26.62 -2.42
CA GLU A 431 -24.93 27.11 -3.09
C GLU A 431 -24.73 27.19 -4.60
N GLU A 432 -23.67 27.87 -5.03
CA GLU A 432 -23.31 28.05 -6.43
C GLU A 432 -23.04 26.70 -7.11
N LEU A 433 -22.31 25.81 -6.43
CA LEU A 433 -22.03 24.47 -6.93
C LEU A 433 -23.31 23.63 -7.06
N SER A 434 -24.20 23.70 -6.07
CA SER A 434 -25.48 23.01 -6.10
C SER A 434 -26.39 23.54 -7.22
N ALA A 435 -26.44 24.85 -7.42
CA ALA A 435 -27.24 25.45 -8.49
C ALA A 435 -26.77 24.98 -9.88
N ALA A 436 -25.46 24.94 -10.11
CA ALA A 436 -24.90 24.42 -11.36
C ALA A 436 -25.19 22.92 -11.54
N ALA A 437 -25.09 22.13 -10.47
CA ALA A 437 -25.41 20.71 -10.50
C ALA A 437 -26.90 20.44 -10.79
N LEU A 438 -27.82 21.23 -10.21
CA LEU A 438 -29.25 21.15 -10.52
C LEU A 438 -29.53 21.48 -11.98
N ALA A 439 -28.84 22.46 -12.55
CA ALA A 439 -28.98 22.81 -13.97
C ALA A 439 -28.48 21.70 -14.92
N GLU A 440 -27.49 20.90 -14.51
CA GLU A 440 -27.07 19.68 -15.22
C GLU A 440 -28.13 18.58 -15.14
N VAL A 441 -28.63 18.29 -13.94
CA VAL A 441 -29.65 17.25 -13.71
C VAL A 441 -30.98 17.59 -14.40
N ALA A 442 -31.39 18.86 -14.42
CA ALA A 442 -32.59 19.30 -15.12
C ALA A 442 -32.55 19.05 -16.64
N ARG A 443 -31.34 18.99 -17.22
CA ARG A 443 -31.10 18.62 -18.62
C ARG A 443 -30.95 17.11 -18.83
N ALA A 444 -31.17 16.30 -17.78
CA ALA A 444 -30.93 14.87 -17.74
C ALA A 444 -29.49 14.47 -18.12
N ASP A 445 -28.53 15.38 -17.92
CA ASP A 445 -27.12 15.17 -18.25
C ASP A 445 -26.21 15.52 -17.05
N PRO A 446 -26.12 14.64 -16.03
CA PRO A 446 -25.21 14.84 -14.90
C PRO A 446 -23.75 14.98 -15.36
N GLY A 447 -23.20 16.18 -15.18
CA GLY A 447 -21.97 16.63 -15.78
C GLY A 447 -20.87 16.99 -14.77
N PRO A 448 -19.98 17.93 -15.11
CA PRO A 448 -18.88 18.36 -14.25
C PRO A 448 -19.28 18.83 -12.84
N ALA A 449 -20.33 19.64 -12.72
CA ALA A 449 -20.73 20.21 -11.42
C ALA A 449 -21.28 19.12 -10.48
N THR A 450 -22.05 18.16 -11.01
CA THR A 450 -22.52 17.02 -10.20
C THR A 450 -21.37 16.13 -9.70
N ARG A 451 -20.30 15.96 -10.50
CA ARG A 451 -19.08 15.22 -10.08
C ARG A 451 -18.30 15.95 -9.01
N GLU A 452 -18.12 17.24 -9.17
CA GLU A 452 -17.45 18.06 -8.15
C GLU A 452 -18.23 18.03 -6.83
N LEU A 453 -19.55 18.17 -6.87
CA LEU A 453 -20.40 18.10 -5.69
C LEU A 453 -20.36 16.71 -5.02
N ALA A 454 -20.33 15.64 -5.80
CA ALA A 454 -20.15 14.27 -5.31
C ALA A 454 -18.79 14.10 -4.61
N ALA A 455 -17.70 14.60 -5.22
CA ALA A 455 -16.36 14.54 -4.65
C ALA A 455 -16.26 15.27 -3.30
N ARG A 456 -16.84 16.48 -3.21
CA ARG A 456 -16.83 17.27 -1.96
C ARG A 456 -17.71 16.64 -0.88
N SER A 457 -18.95 16.27 -1.21
CA SER A 457 -19.93 15.75 -0.24
C SER A 457 -19.60 14.34 0.27
N ALA A 458 -18.83 13.54 -0.48
CA ALA A 458 -18.33 12.26 -0.01
C ALA A 458 -17.56 12.37 1.31
N TYR A 459 -16.79 13.45 1.48
CA TYR A 459 -16.00 13.68 2.69
C TYR A 459 -16.87 13.77 3.96
N PRO A 460 -17.77 14.76 4.11
CA PRO A 460 -18.57 14.89 5.33
C PRO A 460 -19.51 13.70 5.52
N LEU A 461 -20.10 13.15 4.45
CA LEU A 461 -21.02 12.01 4.56
C LEU A 461 -20.34 10.78 5.16
N VAL A 462 -19.05 10.55 4.89
CA VAL A 462 -18.32 9.42 5.47
C VAL A 462 -17.71 9.78 6.83
N VAL A 463 -17.05 10.93 6.94
CA VAL A 463 -16.31 11.33 8.15
C VAL A 463 -17.23 11.52 9.35
N GLN A 464 -18.43 12.07 9.15
CA GLN A 464 -19.44 12.22 10.20
C GLN A 464 -20.34 10.96 10.36
N GLY A 465 -20.06 9.90 9.60
CA GLY A 465 -20.68 8.58 9.74
C GLY A 465 -22.10 8.44 9.17
N GLN A 466 -22.53 9.31 8.25
CA GLN A 466 -23.82 9.19 7.57
C GLN A 466 -23.81 8.16 6.45
N LEU A 467 -22.66 7.82 5.87
CA LEU A 467 -22.48 6.70 4.96
C LEU A 467 -21.35 5.79 5.45
N SER A 468 -21.64 4.51 5.54
CA SER A 468 -20.70 3.46 5.94
C SER A 468 -20.47 2.49 4.78
N GLY A 469 -19.26 1.93 4.66
CA GLY A 469 -19.00 0.80 3.77
C GLY A 469 -19.50 -0.53 4.33
N ASP A 470 -19.40 -1.60 3.53
CA ASP A 470 -19.79 -2.95 3.92
C ASP A 470 -19.07 -3.41 5.19
N ARG A 471 -19.87 -3.78 6.21
CA ARG A 471 -19.39 -4.27 7.51
C ARG A 471 -19.38 -5.81 7.60
N GLY A 472 -19.67 -6.50 6.50
CA GLY A 472 -19.70 -7.97 6.43
C GLY A 472 -20.97 -8.56 7.01
N SER A 473 -21.03 -9.90 7.06
CA SER A 473 -22.20 -10.69 7.48
C SER A 473 -22.21 -11.07 8.97
N LYS A 474 -21.12 -10.85 9.71
CA LYS A 474 -21.01 -11.26 11.12
C LYS A 474 -21.59 -10.17 12.02
N ASN A 475 -22.68 -10.48 12.74
CA ASN A 475 -23.41 -9.57 13.64
C ASN A 475 -23.88 -8.25 12.97
N ASN A 476 -24.22 -8.31 11.68
CA ASN A 476 -24.65 -7.13 10.93
C ASN A 476 -25.71 -7.49 9.87
N ASP A 477 -26.95 -7.09 10.13
CA ASP A 477 -28.09 -7.25 9.21
C ASP A 477 -28.22 -6.04 8.27
N GLN A 478 -27.10 -5.52 7.73
CA GLN A 478 -27.14 -4.44 6.75
C GLN A 478 -27.72 -5.01 5.43
N PRO A 479 -28.96 -4.64 5.03
CA PRO A 479 -29.61 -5.25 3.87
C PRO A 479 -29.01 -4.71 2.57
N ASP A 480 -28.58 -3.45 2.56
CA ASP A 480 -27.94 -2.78 1.44
C ASP A 480 -26.42 -2.65 1.67
N ARG A 481 -25.65 -3.46 0.94
CA ARG A 481 -24.19 -3.56 1.02
C ARG A 481 -23.43 -2.70 0.01
N ARG A 482 -24.12 -1.83 -0.75
CA ARG A 482 -23.46 -0.93 -1.71
C ARG A 482 -22.36 -0.10 -1.04
N HIS A 483 -21.30 0.20 -1.75
CA HIS A 483 -20.28 1.13 -1.27
C HIS A 483 -20.82 2.56 -1.19
N PRO A 484 -20.27 3.43 -0.31
CA PRO A 484 -20.71 4.83 -0.21
C PRO A 484 -20.69 5.56 -1.56
N GLY A 485 -19.69 5.30 -2.41
CA GLY A 485 -19.57 5.92 -3.72
C GLY A 485 -20.72 5.56 -4.67
N GLU A 486 -21.30 4.36 -4.55
CA GLU A 486 -22.48 3.97 -5.35
C GLU A 486 -23.74 4.71 -4.91
N VAL A 487 -23.88 5.00 -3.61
CA VAL A 487 -24.99 5.79 -3.08
C VAL A 487 -24.85 7.25 -3.52
N ILE A 488 -23.65 7.82 -3.41
CA ILE A 488 -23.35 9.19 -3.85
C ILE A 488 -23.53 9.32 -5.37
N ASP A 489 -23.11 8.31 -6.15
CA ASP A 489 -23.33 8.28 -7.58
C ASP A 489 -24.81 8.27 -7.94
N ARG A 490 -25.67 7.69 -7.09
CA ARG A 490 -27.11 7.75 -7.27
C ARG A 490 -27.66 9.13 -6.93
N MET A 491 -27.17 9.74 -5.84
CA MET A 491 -27.56 11.09 -5.43
C MET A 491 -27.28 12.14 -6.52
N ARG A 492 -26.13 12.04 -7.21
CA ARG A 492 -25.77 13.01 -8.25
C ARG A 492 -26.71 13.04 -9.46
N ALA A 493 -27.53 12.01 -9.64
CA ALA A 493 -28.42 11.85 -10.78
C ALA A 493 -29.84 12.37 -10.53
N THR A 494 -30.16 12.87 -9.32
CA THR A 494 -31.51 13.34 -8.97
C THR A 494 -31.47 14.69 -8.28
N PRO A 495 -32.49 15.58 -8.47
CA PRO A 495 -32.55 16.86 -7.77
C PRO A 495 -32.50 16.70 -6.24
N HIS A 496 -33.24 15.72 -5.71
CA HIS A 496 -33.23 15.38 -4.28
C HIS A 496 -31.83 15.06 -3.76
N GLY A 497 -31.05 14.28 -4.52
CA GLY A 497 -29.68 13.95 -4.14
C GLY A 497 -28.73 15.15 -4.21
N ILE A 498 -28.91 16.05 -5.18
CA ILE A 498 -28.17 17.32 -5.23
C ILE A 498 -28.44 18.16 -3.98
N HIS A 499 -29.72 18.32 -3.59
CA HIS A 499 -30.09 19.03 -2.37
C HIS A 499 -29.50 18.37 -1.11
N GLN A 500 -29.51 17.04 -1.04
CA GLN A 500 -28.94 16.32 0.11
C GLN A 500 -27.42 16.47 0.19
N MET A 501 -26.71 16.45 -0.95
CA MET A 501 -25.25 16.68 -0.99
C MET A 501 -24.90 18.13 -0.62
N ARG A 502 -25.66 19.12 -1.11
CA ARG A 502 -25.54 20.52 -0.67
C ARG A 502 -25.70 20.64 0.84
N GLN A 503 -26.75 20.04 1.39
CA GLN A 503 -27.03 20.10 2.83
C GLN A 503 -25.90 19.47 3.67
N ALA A 504 -25.26 18.41 3.17
CA ALA A 504 -24.10 17.82 3.81
C ALA A 504 -22.91 18.80 3.89
N LEU A 505 -22.65 19.57 2.82
CA LEU A 505 -21.62 20.61 2.81
C LEU A 505 -21.96 21.77 3.77
N VAL A 506 -23.19 22.28 3.71
CA VAL A 506 -23.65 23.39 4.56
C VAL A 506 -23.61 23.02 6.04
N ASP A 507 -24.04 21.82 6.41
CA ASP A 507 -23.98 21.37 7.81
C ASP A 507 -22.56 21.10 8.27
N PHE A 508 -21.71 20.54 7.39
CA PHE A 508 -20.31 20.31 7.72
C PHE A 508 -19.55 21.61 7.98
N ALA A 509 -19.70 22.60 7.10
CA ALA A 509 -19.09 23.93 7.27
C ALA A 509 -19.51 24.62 8.58
N ALA A 510 -20.70 24.29 9.08
CA ALA A 510 -21.22 24.81 10.34
C ALA A 510 -20.99 23.89 11.55
N GLY A 511 -20.13 22.86 11.42
CA GLY A 511 -19.78 21.94 12.51
C GLY A 511 -20.93 21.03 12.97
N ARG A 512 -21.97 20.83 12.15
CA ARG A 512 -23.15 20.02 12.48
C ARG A 512 -23.17 18.70 11.73
N ARG A 513 -23.87 17.72 12.30
CA ARG A 513 -24.21 16.49 11.58
C ARG A 513 -25.18 16.79 10.45
N THR A 514 -24.97 16.18 9.29
CA THR A 514 -25.84 16.33 8.12
C THR A 514 -27.30 16.03 8.46
N ARG A 515 -28.18 16.99 8.16
CA ARG A 515 -29.64 16.83 8.25
C ARG A 515 -30.21 16.25 6.95
N MET A 516 -31.33 15.54 7.07
CA MET A 516 -32.05 14.97 5.94
C MET A 516 -32.87 16.05 5.24
N VAL A 517 -32.94 16.00 3.91
CA VAL A 517 -33.82 16.87 3.11
C VAL A 517 -34.95 16.07 2.45
N GLU A 518 -36.06 16.74 2.19
CA GLU A 518 -37.15 16.27 1.33
C GLU A 518 -36.80 16.50 -0.15
N GLU A 519 -37.65 16.00 -1.08
CA GLU A 519 -37.41 16.08 -2.53
C GLU A 519 -37.31 17.51 -3.07
N ASP A 520 -38.02 18.46 -2.44
CA ASP A 520 -38.00 19.89 -2.75
C ASP A 520 -36.78 20.63 -2.16
N GLY A 521 -35.92 19.90 -1.45
CA GLY A 521 -34.73 20.43 -0.80
C GLY A 521 -34.98 21.08 0.56
N GLN A 522 -36.20 21.07 1.09
CA GLN A 522 -36.48 21.53 2.44
C GLN A 522 -35.98 20.55 3.49
N LEU A 523 -35.65 21.05 4.67
CA LEU A 523 -35.19 20.20 5.78
C LEU A 523 -36.34 19.35 6.32
N LYS A 524 -36.12 18.03 6.40
CA LYS A 524 -37.09 17.10 6.97
C LYS A 524 -37.22 17.31 8.47
N GLN A 525 -38.44 17.60 8.93
CA GLN A 525 -38.77 17.77 10.34
C GLN A 525 -39.60 16.60 10.87
N ARG A 526 -39.40 16.28 12.14
CA ARG A 526 -40.27 15.40 12.90
C ARG A 526 -41.50 16.17 13.39
N PRO A 527 -42.57 15.46 13.82
CA PRO A 527 -43.75 16.10 14.42
C PRO A 527 -43.44 16.96 15.66
N ASP A 528 -42.32 16.71 16.34
CA ASP A 528 -41.85 17.49 17.50
C ASP A 528 -41.04 18.76 17.11
N GLY A 529 -40.99 19.09 15.82
CA GLY A 529 -40.26 20.24 15.27
C GLY A 529 -38.75 20.05 15.13
N ARG A 530 -38.19 18.90 15.56
CA ARG A 530 -36.75 18.63 15.43
C ARG A 530 -36.41 18.15 14.03
N PHE A 531 -35.25 18.57 13.51
CA PHE A 531 -34.76 18.08 12.22
C PHE A 531 -34.35 16.61 12.28
N VAL A 532 -34.68 15.86 11.23
CA VAL A 532 -34.21 14.48 11.04
C VAL A 532 -32.75 14.52 10.61
N LEU A 533 -31.89 13.76 11.29
CA LEU A 533 -30.49 13.59 10.91
C LEU A 533 -30.38 12.51 9.84
N ALA A 534 -29.58 12.76 8.80
CA ALA A 534 -29.28 11.75 7.81
C ALA A 534 -28.53 10.58 8.46
N LYS A 535 -28.98 9.35 8.18
CA LYS A 535 -28.33 8.11 8.61
C LYS A 535 -28.10 7.21 7.40
N ASP A 536 -27.15 6.29 7.51
CA ASP A 536 -26.77 5.37 6.42
C ASP A 536 -27.97 4.63 5.81
N ALA A 537 -28.79 3.99 6.65
CA ALA A 537 -29.98 3.28 6.19
C ALA A 537 -31.04 4.21 5.55
N GLU A 538 -31.14 5.46 6.02
CA GLU A 538 -32.10 6.44 5.51
C GLU A 538 -31.66 6.98 4.14
N LEU A 539 -30.37 7.31 3.98
CA LEU A 539 -29.81 7.74 2.69
C LEU A 539 -29.88 6.62 1.64
N ARG A 540 -29.54 5.39 2.02
CA ARG A 540 -29.63 4.22 1.13
C ARG A 540 -31.06 3.97 0.65
N ARG A 541 -32.05 4.16 1.53
CA ARG A 541 -33.47 4.07 1.19
C ARG A 541 -33.91 5.23 0.31
N ALA A 542 -33.51 6.47 0.60
CA ALA A 542 -33.85 7.61 -0.23
C ALA A 542 -33.27 7.49 -1.65
N PHE A 543 -32.10 6.84 -1.79
CA PHE A 543 -31.38 6.69 -3.05
C PHE A 543 -31.17 5.20 -3.42
N PRO A 544 -32.23 4.50 -3.87
CA PRO A 544 -32.17 3.07 -4.18
C PRO A 544 -31.30 2.76 -5.41
N PRO A 545 -30.85 1.51 -5.57
CA PRO A 545 -30.05 1.08 -6.72
C PRO A 545 -30.70 1.42 -8.07
N ALA A 546 -29.88 1.61 -9.09
CA ALA A 546 -30.38 1.83 -10.45
C ALA A 546 -31.27 0.66 -10.89
N GLY A 547 -32.50 0.98 -11.30
CA GLY A 547 -33.47 0.01 -11.79
C GLY A 547 -34.29 -0.71 -10.70
N GLU A 548 -34.11 -0.43 -9.40
CA GLU A 548 -34.96 -1.00 -8.34
C GLU A 548 -36.25 -0.18 -8.06
N GLY A 549 -36.53 0.86 -8.84
CA GLY A 549 -37.66 1.76 -8.57
C GLY A 549 -37.47 2.59 -7.29
N PRO A 550 -38.48 3.38 -6.88
CA PRO A 550 -38.45 4.10 -5.61
C PRO A 550 -38.49 3.12 -4.42
N SER A 551 -38.19 3.61 -3.22
CA SER A 551 -38.21 2.76 -2.02
C SER A 551 -39.63 2.43 -1.57
N LEU A 552 -39.79 1.24 -0.97
CA LEU A 552 -41.04 0.83 -0.38
C LEU A 552 -41.46 1.76 0.76
N VAL A 553 -42.69 2.27 0.65
CA VAL A 553 -43.39 2.96 1.74
C VAL A 553 -44.18 1.92 2.52
N ALA A 554 -43.91 1.82 3.82
CA ALA A 554 -44.65 0.92 4.71
C ALA A 554 -46.06 1.47 4.92
N ALA A 555 -47.08 0.68 4.59
CA ALA A 555 -48.49 1.07 4.58
C ALA A 555 -48.78 2.31 3.70
N PRO A 556 -48.63 2.19 2.36
CA PRO A 556 -48.89 3.31 1.44
C PRO A 556 -50.35 3.76 1.56
N GLN A 557 -50.56 5.08 1.72
CA GLN A 557 -51.90 5.66 1.91
C GLN A 557 -52.37 6.45 0.68
N SER A 558 -51.44 6.93 -0.15
CA SER A 558 -51.75 7.69 -1.37
C SER A 558 -51.57 6.85 -2.64
N PRO A 559 -52.25 7.22 -3.75
CA PRO A 559 -52.04 6.61 -5.06
C PRO A 559 -50.58 6.70 -5.55
N ALA A 560 -49.87 7.77 -5.20
CA ALA A 560 -48.46 7.96 -5.54
C ALA A 560 -47.56 6.95 -4.79
N GLU A 561 -47.80 6.72 -3.51
CA GLU A 561 -47.06 5.71 -2.71
C GLU A 561 -47.36 4.28 -3.19
N LEU A 562 -48.61 3.99 -3.56
CA LEU A 562 -48.99 2.69 -4.14
C LEU A 562 -48.28 2.45 -5.47
N LEU A 563 -48.24 3.44 -6.35
CA LEU A 563 -47.50 3.37 -7.62
C LEU A 563 -45.99 3.22 -7.37
N GLY A 564 -45.44 3.95 -6.39
CA GLY A 564 -44.05 3.82 -5.97
C GLY A 564 -43.70 2.38 -5.58
N ASN A 565 -44.51 1.76 -4.71
CA ASN A 565 -44.32 0.37 -4.31
C ASN A 565 -44.43 -0.60 -5.50
N ALA A 566 -45.36 -0.39 -6.43
CA ALA A 566 -45.48 -1.24 -7.62
C ALA A 566 -44.25 -1.12 -8.55
N LEU A 567 -43.70 0.09 -8.72
CA LEU A 567 -42.48 0.31 -9.50
C LEU A 567 -41.25 -0.31 -8.82
N HIS A 568 -41.22 -0.35 -7.48
CA HIS A 568 -40.19 -1.06 -6.73
C HIS A 568 -40.19 -2.56 -7.05
N ASP A 569 -41.36 -3.19 -6.96
CA ASP A 569 -41.53 -4.63 -7.21
C ASP A 569 -41.19 -5.00 -8.66
N LEU A 570 -41.56 -4.14 -9.62
CA LEU A 570 -41.18 -4.31 -11.02
C LEU A 570 -39.65 -4.24 -11.21
N GLY A 571 -39.00 -3.24 -10.62
CA GLY A 571 -37.55 -3.05 -10.72
C GLY A 571 -36.76 -4.25 -10.16
N ARG A 572 -37.17 -4.74 -8.99
CA ARG A 572 -36.63 -5.96 -8.38
C ARG A 572 -36.83 -7.18 -9.29
N SER A 573 -38.00 -7.31 -9.91
CA SER A 573 -38.30 -8.42 -10.82
C SER A 573 -37.40 -8.39 -12.07
N VAL A 574 -37.15 -7.22 -12.66
CA VAL A 574 -36.24 -7.06 -13.81
C VAL A 574 -34.79 -7.42 -13.43
N GLN A 575 -34.33 -7.02 -12.25
CA GLN A 575 -32.99 -7.39 -11.79
C GLN A 575 -32.83 -8.90 -11.58
N LEU A 576 -33.85 -9.58 -11.03
CA LEU A 576 -33.86 -11.04 -10.89
C LEU A 576 -33.71 -11.71 -12.26
N VAL A 577 -34.47 -11.26 -13.27
CA VAL A 577 -34.35 -11.78 -14.64
C VAL A 577 -32.95 -11.55 -15.23
N ARG A 578 -32.33 -10.38 -14.99
CA ARG A 578 -30.99 -10.05 -15.50
C ARG A 578 -29.87 -10.88 -14.86
N ARG A 579 -29.96 -11.15 -13.55
CA ARG A 579 -29.00 -12.01 -12.83
C ARG A 579 -29.10 -13.48 -13.27
N SER A 580 -30.27 -13.89 -13.77
CA SER A 580 -30.50 -15.22 -14.35
C SER A 580 -29.98 -15.38 -15.78
N ALA A 581 -29.60 -14.29 -16.47
CA ALA A 581 -29.34 -14.31 -17.92
C ALA A 581 -27.87 -14.49 -18.36
N ILE A 582 -26.86 -14.42 -17.48
CA ILE A 582 -25.49 -14.91 -17.78
C ILE A 582 -24.88 -15.61 -16.54
N PRO A 583 -25.19 -16.89 -16.37
CA PRO A 583 -24.19 -17.89 -15.96
C PRO A 583 -24.26 -19.10 -16.92
N ILE A 584 -23.40 -20.12 -16.74
CA ILE A 584 -23.77 -21.45 -17.25
C ILE A 584 -25.14 -21.74 -16.63
N PRO A 585 -26.19 -21.94 -17.47
CA PRO A 585 -27.51 -22.14 -16.93
C PRO A 585 -27.51 -23.42 -16.11
N TYR A 586 -28.21 -23.38 -14.97
CA TYR A 586 -28.19 -24.44 -13.95
C TYR A 586 -28.58 -25.82 -14.51
N ASP A 587 -29.30 -25.86 -15.62
CA ASP A 587 -29.71 -27.06 -16.37
C ASP A 587 -28.55 -27.82 -17.02
N ARG A 588 -27.39 -27.17 -17.24
CA ARG A 588 -26.20 -27.82 -17.84
C ARG A 588 -25.18 -28.31 -16.81
N TYR A 589 -25.47 -28.13 -15.52
CA TYR A 589 -24.61 -28.59 -14.42
C TYR A 589 -24.50 -30.12 -14.33
N PRO A 590 -25.58 -30.90 -14.53
CA PRO A 590 -25.50 -32.36 -14.52
C PRO A 590 -24.62 -32.92 -15.64
N ALA A 591 -24.72 -32.38 -16.86
CA ALA A 591 -23.89 -32.82 -17.99
C ALA A 591 -22.39 -32.52 -17.78
N VAL A 592 -22.06 -31.39 -17.13
CA VAL A 592 -20.67 -31.10 -16.72
C VAL A 592 -20.22 -32.07 -15.63
N ARG A 593 -21.07 -32.37 -14.65
CA ARG A 593 -20.78 -33.32 -13.55
C ARG A 593 -20.51 -34.74 -14.07
N ASP A 594 -21.33 -35.25 -14.97
CA ASP A 594 -21.20 -36.60 -15.52
C ASP A 594 -19.91 -36.73 -16.37
N MET A 595 -19.53 -35.68 -17.10
CA MET A 595 -18.25 -35.63 -17.83
C MET A 595 -17.02 -35.52 -16.92
N VAL A 596 -17.16 -34.95 -15.70
CA VAL A 596 -16.08 -34.92 -14.70
C VAL A 596 -15.84 -36.32 -14.10
N GLY A 597 -16.86 -37.15 -13.97
CA GLY A 597 -16.76 -38.51 -13.40
C GLY A 597 -16.27 -39.61 -14.36
N GLY A 598 -16.23 -39.37 -15.67
CA GLY A 598 -15.82 -40.38 -16.67
C GLY A 598 -14.31 -40.62 -16.74
N THR A 599 -13.89 -41.83 -17.13
CA THR A 599 -12.47 -42.26 -17.17
C THR A 599 -11.72 -41.90 -18.45
N THR A 600 -12.41 -41.54 -19.54
CA THR A 600 -11.77 -41.24 -20.82
C THR A 600 -11.50 -39.74 -20.98
N PRO A 601 -10.31 -39.30 -21.43
CA PRO A 601 -10.05 -37.91 -21.79
C PRO A 601 -10.82 -37.51 -23.07
N PRO A 602 -11.59 -36.40 -23.07
CA PRO A 602 -12.34 -35.96 -24.24
C PRO A 602 -11.39 -35.50 -25.35
N ARG A 603 -11.62 -35.99 -26.59
CA ARG A 603 -10.85 -35.56 -27.78
C ARG A 603 -11.29 -34.15 -28.19
N ILE A 604 -10.38 -33.19 -28.12
CA ILE A 604 -10.62 -31.77 -28.43
C ILE A 604 -10.14 -31.38 -29.85
N THR A 605 -10.25 -32.29 -30.81
CA THR A 605 -9.72 -32.12 -32.17
C THR A 605 -10.35 -30.94 -32.92
N ASP A 606 -11.57 -30.56 -32.57
CA ASP A 606 -12.31 -29.48 -33.23
C ASP A 606 -12.27 -28.15 -32.46
N ALA A 607 -11.37 -28.03 -31.48
CA ALA A 607 -11.25 -26.82 -30.67
C ALA A 607 -10.85 -25.61 -31.54
N ALA A 608 -11.62 -24.53 -31.46
CA ALA A 608 -11.35 -23.29 -32.20
C ALA A 608 -10.00 -22.63 -31.86
N CYS A 609 -9.37 -23.03 -30.75
CA CYS A 609 -8.04 -22.60 -30.33
C CYS A 609 -6.88 -23.46 -30.90
N ARG A 610 -7.15 -24.48 -31.72
CA ARG A 610 -6.14 -25.38 -32.32
C ARG A 610 -5.14 -24.59 -33.18
N GLY A 611 -3.86 -24.92 -33.05
CA GLY A 611 -2.76 -24.21 -33.73
C GLY A 611 -2.47 -22.81 -33.20
N ARG A 612 -3.24 -22.31 -32.22
CA ARG A 612 -3.00 -21.01 -31.57
C ARG A 612 -2.16 -21.18 -30.31
N SER A 613 -1.46 -20.11 -29.93
CA SER A 613 -0.67 -20.11 -28.70
C SER A 613 -1.57 -20.27 -27.46
N PRO A 614 -1.24 -21.18 -26.52
CA PRO A 614 -1.87 -21.30 -25.19
C PRO A 614 -1.93 -19.98 -24.41
N ASP A 615 -0.91 -19.15 -24.59
CA ASP A 615 -0.71 -17.91 -23.85
C ASP A 615 -1.81 -16.89 -24.20
N LEU A 616 -2.48 -17.03 -25.36
CA LEU A 616 -3.63 -16.17 -25.71
C LEU A 616 -4.83 -16.32 -24.76
N PHE A 617 -4.87 -17.38 -23.96
CA PHE A 617 -5.96 -17.66 -23.03
C PHE A 617 -5.60 -17.35 -21.57
N HIS A 618 -4.47 -16.65 -21.36
CA HIS A 618 -3.91 -16.26 -20.07
C HIS A 618 -3.14 -14.93 -20.20
N PRO A 619 -3.50 -13.82 -19.54
CA PRO A 619 -4.73 -13.53 -18.81
C PRO A 619 -5.33 -12.20 -19.29
N ASP A 620 -6.00 -12.15 -20.46
CA ASP A 620 -6.78 -10.96 -20.89
C ASP A 620 -8.03 -11.36 -21.70
N ASP A 621 -9.10 -10.55 -21.57
CA ASP A 621 -10.52 -10.88 -21.79
C ASP A 621 -11.01 -10.97 -23.25
N ALA A 622 -10.16 -10.70 -24.25
CA ALA A 622 -10.56 -10.64 -25.66
C ALA A 622 -11.01 -12.01 -26.23
N VAL A 623 -10.72 -13.10 -25.52
CA VAL A 623 -10.92 -14.47 -25.99
C VAL A 623 -12.15 -15.13 -25.36
N THR A 624 -12.83 -14.44 -24.43
CA THR A 624 -14.07 -14.90 -23.78
C THR A 624 -15.17 -15.16 -24.80
N ALA A 625 -15.28 -14.32 -25.83
CA ALA A 625 -16.23 -14.53 -26.94
C ALA A 625 -15.88 -15.77 -27.78
N LEU A 626 -14.59 -16.04 -28.01
CA LEU A 626 -14.13 -17.21 -28.76
C LEU A 626 -14.36 -18.49 -27.96
N CYS A 627 -14.01 -18.51 -26.67
CA CYS A 627 -14.23 -19.63 -25.76
C CYS A 627 -15.73 -19.89 -25.51
N ALA A 628 -16.53 -18.83 -25.35
CA ALA A 628 -17.95 -18.94 -25.10
C ALA A 628 -18.73 -19.54 -26.28
N ARG A 629 -18.20 -19.39 -27.50
CA ARG A 629 -18.78 -19.90 -28.77
C ARG A 629 -18.08 -21.15 -29.32
N CYS A 630 -17.04 -21.65 -28.63
CA CYS A 630 -16.28 -22.81 -29.07
C CYS A 630 -17.15 -24.09 -29.03
N PRO A 631 -17.18 -24.91 -30.09
CA PRO A 631 -17.98 -26.13 -30.12
C PRO A 631 -17.54 -27.16 -29.05
N SER A 632 -16.28 -27.10 -28.61
CA SER A 632 -15.71 -27.99 -27.57
C SER A 632 -15.76 -27.39 -26.15
N ARG A 633 -16.62 -26.40 -25.90
CA ARG A 633 -16.65 -25.62 -24.63
C ARG A 633 -16.91 -26.47 -23.38
N LEU A 634 -17.96 -27.28 -23.36
CA LEU A 634 -18.35 -28.07 -22.16
C LEU A 634 -17.37 -29.22 -21.87
N PRO A 635 -16.92 -30.02 -22.86
CA PRO A 635 -15.88 -31.02 -22.62
C PRO A 635 -14.55 -30.41 -22.14
N CYS A 636 -14.19 -29.23 -22.63
CA CYS A 636 -13.01 -28.48 -22.17
C CYS A 636 -13.14 -28.06 -20.70
N LEU A 637 -14.33 -27.63 -20.28
CA LEU A 637 -14.63 -27.26 -18.90
C LEU A 637 -14.57 -28.46 -17.94
N ALA A 638 -15.23 -29.56 -18.29
CA ALA A 638 -15.23 -30.78 -17.47
C ALA A 638 -13.81 -31.34 -17.30
N LEU A 639 -13.02 -31.35 -18.39
CA LEU A 639 -11.64 -31.79 -18.35
C LEU A 639 -10.75 -30.84 -17.51
N ALA A 640 -11.02 -29.53 -17.43
CA ALA A 640 -10.33 -28.60 -16.54
C ALA A 640 -10.70 -28.85 -15.07
N LEU A 641 -12.00 -29.04 -14.77
CA LEU A 641 -12.45 -29.34 -13.41
C LEU A 641 -11.92 -30.68 -12.88
N ARG A 642 -11.73 -31.67 -13.76
CA ARG A 642 -11.25 -33.02 -13.40
C ARG A 642 -9.74 -33.09 -13.12
N THR A 643 -8.90 -32.32 -13.80
CA THR A 643 -7.43 -32.47 -13.71
C THR A 643 -6.72 -31.26 -13.11
N GLU A 644 -7.39 -30.12 -13.02
CA GLU A 644 -6.79 -28.93 -12.41
C GLU A 644 -6.88 -29.09 -10.90
N ASP A 645 -5.73 -28.91 -10.25
CA ASP A 645 -5.71 -28.59 -8.84
C ASP A 645 -6.56 -27.32 -8.64
N PRO A 646 -7.60 -27.35 -7.79
CA PRO A 646 -8.44 -26.19 -7.46
C PRO A 646 -7.63 -24.96 -7.06
N GLU A 647 -6.49 -25.16 -6.39
CA GLU A 647 -5.57 -24.11 -5.95
C GLU A 647 -4.67 -23.60 -7.09
N ALA A 648 -4.56 -24.38 -8.18
CA ALA A 648 -3.71 -24.10 -9.35
C ALA A 648 -4.48 -23.83 -10.66
N ARG A 649 -5.79 -23.58 -10.59
CA ARG A 649 -6.61 -23.21 -11.75
C ARG A 649 -6.13 -21.88 -12.35
N SER A 650 -5.86 -21.85 -13.65
CA SER A 650 -5.45 -20.64 -14.38
C SER A 650 -6.13 -20.55 -15.75
N GLY A 651 -6.25 -19.37 -16.33
CA GLY A 651 -6.77 -19.14 -17.69
C GLY A 651 -8.23 -19.49 -17.95
N TRP A 652 -8.67 -19.24 -19.18
CA TRP A 652 -10.07 -19.41 -19.60
C TRP A 652 -10.31 -20.76 -20.25
N TYR A 653 -11.15 -21.60 -19.64
CA TYR A 653 -11.54 -22.91 -20.16
C TYR A 653 -13.05 -23.03 -20.20
N GLY A 654 -13.58 -23.48 -21.33
CA GLY A 654 -15.01 -23.59 -21.52
C GLY A 654 -15.76 -22.27 -21.26
N GLY A 655 -15.13 -21.13 -21.57
CA GLY A 655 -15.72 -19.80 -21.37
C GLY A 655 -15.90 -19.38 -19.91
N LEU A 656 -15.27 -20.08 -18.95
CA LEU A 656 -15.23 -19.70 -17.54
C LEU A 656 -13.79 -19.44 -17.09
N GLY A 657 -13.62 -18.45 -16.23
CA GLY A 657 -12.38 -18.15 -15.53
C GLY A 657 -12.19 -18.99 -14.26
N PRO A 658 -10.99 -18.99 -13.65
CA PRO A 658 -10.65 -19.81 -12.49
C PRO A 658 -11.61 -19.68 -11.30
N ALA A 659 -12.05 -18.46 -10.97
CA ALA A 659 -12.97 -18.20 -9.85
C ALA A 659 -14.39 -18.73 -10.11
N GLU A 660 -14.88 -18.62 -11.35
CA GLU A 660 -16.20 -19.11 -11.76
C GLU A 660 -16.21 -20.64 -11.84
N ARG A 661 -15.07 -21.23 -12.23
CA ARG A 661 -14.83 -22.66 -12.11
C ARG A 661 -14.69 -23.11 -10.65
N GLY A 662 -14.11 -22.27 -9.77
CA GLY A 662 -14.12 -22.41 -8.31
C GLY A 662 -15.52 -22.56 -7.75
N ALA A 663 -16.34 -21.53 -7.92
CA ALA A 663 -17.72 -21.51 -7.47
C ALA A 663 -18.58 -22.62 -8.09
N LEU A 664 -18.31 -23.00 -9.35
CA LEU A 664 -18.96 -24.13 -10.01
C LEU A 664 -18.50 -25.48 -9.45
N ALA A 665 -17.22 -25.65 -9.13
CA ALA A 665 -16.69 -26.87 -8.52
C ALA A 665 -17.24 -27.09 -7.10
N ASP A 666 -17.27 -26.03 -6.29
CA ASP A 666 -17.83 -26.07 -4.93
C ASP A 666 -19.33 -26.40 -4.96
N ARG A 667 -20.05 -25.89 -5.97
CA ARG A 667 -21.48 -26.14 -6.18
C ARG A 667 -21.79 -27.53 -6.74
N LEU A 668 -20.85 -28.14 -7.46
CA LEU A 668 -20.95 -29.49 -8.02
C LEU A 668 -20.37 -30.57 -7.08
N ASP A 669 -19.87 -30.19 -5.90
CA ASP A 669 -19.13 -31.06 -4.95
C ASP A 669 -17.98 -31.84 -5.60
N CYS A 670 -17.25 -31.19 -6.52
CA CYS A 670 -16.11 -31.81 -7.18
C CYS A 670 -14.85 -31.64 -6.31
N LYS A 671 -14.44 -32.71 -5.61
CA LYS A 671 -13.18 -32.75 -4.86
C LYS A 671 -11.99 -32.92 -5.81
N ALA A 672 -10.84 -32.34 -5.47
CA ALA A 672 -9.60 -32.62 -6.19
C ALA A 672 -9.30 -34.14 -6.11
N PRO A 673 -9.05 -34.82 -7.24
CA PRO A 673 -8.61 -36.21 -7.17
C PRO A 673 -7.19 -36.27 -6.56
N PRO A 674 -6.88 -37.31 -5.76
CA PRO A 674 -5.52 -37.56 -5.31
C PRO A 674 -4.60 -37.80 -6.52
N PRO A 675 -3.29 -37.54 -6.41
CA PRO A 675 -2.36 -37.91 -7.46
C PRO A 675 -2.46 -39.40 -7.79
N PRO A 676 -2.36 -39.79 -9.06
CA PRO A 676 -2.34 -41.19 -9.44
C PRO A 676 -1.06 -41.86 -8.91
N ASP A 677 -1.11 -43.17 -8.64
CA ASP A 677 0.08 -43.93 -8.21
C ASP A 677 1.12 -44.07 -9.34
N GLU A 678 0.71 -43.94 -10.61
CA GLU A 678 1.60 -43.93 -11.77
C GLU A 678 1.39 -42.70 -12.66
N LEU A 679 2.46 -42.21 -13.28
CA LEU A 679 2.39 -41.08 -14.19
C LEU A 679 1.71 -41.48 -15.51
N PRO A 680 0.61 -40.83 -15.95
CA PRO A 680 -0.06 -41.17 -17.20
C PRO A 680 0.88 -41.11 -18.41
N GLU A 681 0.76 -42.06 -19.34
CA GLU A 681 1.70 -42.29 -20.46
C GLU A 681 1.91 -41.04 -21.34
N ASP A 682 0.84 -40.28 -21.60
CA ASP A 682 0.90 -39.01 -22.34
C ASP A 682 1.67 -37.92 -21.57
N ALA A 683 1.55 -37.90 -20.23
CA ALA A 683 2.27 -36.98 -19.36
C ALA A 683 3.75 -37.35 -19.23
N ALA A 684 4.05 -38.65 -19.14
CA ALA A 684 5.40 -39.18 -19.17
C ALA A 684 6.09 -38.93 -20.52
N THR A 685 5.39 -39.13 -21.63
CA THR A 685 5.91 -38.85 -22.98
C THR A 685 6.12 -37.37 -23.22
N ALA A 686 5.20 -36.52 -22.76
CA ALA A 686 5.37 -35.06 -22.78
C ALA A 686 6.60 -34.63 -21.96
N LEU A 687 6.77 -35.15 -20.75
CA LEU A 687 7.91 -34.82 -19.87
C LEU A 687 9.26 -35.27 -20.47
N ARG A 688 9.30 -36.47 -21.08
CA ARG A 688 10.49 -37.00 -21.77
C ARG A 688 10.90 -36.14 -22.97
N LEU A 689 9.95 -35.81 -23.86
CA LEU A 689 10.21 -34.92 -25.01
C LEU A 689 10.63 -33.53 -24.55
N ARG A 690 10.03 -33.05 -23.44
CA ARG A 690 10.38 -31.76 -22.85
C ARG A 690 11.81 -31.75 -22.30
N ARG A 691 12.24 -32.81 -21.61
CA ARG A 691 13.62 -32.99 -21.14
C ARG A 691 14.63 -33.12 -22.29
N ALA A 692 14.22 -33.62 -23.46
CA ALA A 692 15.02 -33.63 -24.69
C ALA A 692 15.03 -32.27 -25.45
N GLY A 693 14.41 -31.22 -24.89
CA GLY A 693 14.43 -29.86 -25.44
C GLY A 693 13.29 -29.50 -26.39
N ALA A 694 12.27 -30.35 -26.56
CA ALA A 694 11.15 -30.06 -27.45
C ALA A 694 10.26 -28.91 -26.93
N SER A 695 9.79 -28.06 -27.86
CA SER A 695 8.83 -26.99 -27.57
C SER A 695 7.41 -27.54 -27.35
N ASN A 696 6.55 -26.79 -26.66
CA ASN A 696 5.16 -27.22 -26.43
C ASN A 696 4.38 -27.45 -27.74
N ALA A 697 4.67 -26.67 -28.79
CA ALA A 697 4.07 -26.85 -30.11
C ALA A 697 4.54 -28.15 -30.78
N THR A 698 5.83 -28.47 -30.66
CA THR A 698 6.43 -29.72 -31.16
C THR A 698 5.86 -30.94 -30.43
N ILE A 699 5.73 -30.85 -29.09
CA ILE A 699 5.12 -31.90 -28.26
C ILE A 699 3.63 -32.05 -28.59
N ALA A 700 2.90 -30.94 -28.77
CA ALA A 700 1.47 -30.95 -29.12
C ALA A 700 1.24 -31.59 -30.49
N SER A 701 2.12 -31.31 -31.46
CA SER A 701 2.12 -31.94 -32.77
C SER A 701 2.41 -33.44 -32.69
N ALA A 702 3.36 -33.86 -31.84
CA ALA A 702 3.71 -35.27 -31.64
C ALA A 702 2.61 -36.07 -30.92
N LEU A 703 1.87 -35.44 -30.00
CA LEU A 703 0.77 -36.06 -29.22
C LEU A 703 -0.62 -35.86 -29.86
N GLY A 704 -0.70 -35.24 -31.05
CA GLY A 704 -1.97 -34.99 -31.74
C GLY A 704 -2.97 -34.10 -30.97
N CYS A 705 -2.50 -33.25 -30.06
CA CYS A 705 -3.35 -32.47 -29.15
C CYS A 705 -3.06 -30.96 -29.24
N SER A 706 -3.72 -30.16 -28.40
CA SER A 706 -3.47 -28.71 -28.34
C SER A 706 -2.28 -28.39 -27.45
N SER A 707 -1.56 -27.30 -27.73
CA SER A 707 -0.45 -26.82 -26.88
C SER A 707 -0.90 -26.51 -25.43
N ARG A 708 -2.19 -26.25 -25.20
CA ARG A 708 -2.78 -26.09 -23.85
C ARG A 708 -2.93 -27.41 -23.10
N THR A 709 -3.21 -28.50 -23.82
CA THR A 709 -3.27 -29.85 -23.27
C THR A 709 -1.87 -30.32 -22.84
N VAL A 710 -0.85 -30.00 -23.63
CA VAL A 710 0.55 -30.29 -23.28
C VAL A 710 1.00 -29.60 -21.99
N GLN A 711 0.67 -28.31 -21.78
CA GLN A 711 0.97 -27.62 -20.51
C GLN A 711 0.35 -28.30 -19.29
N ARG A 712 -0.85 -28.87 -19.44
CA ARG A 712 -1.54 -29.55 -18.34
C ARG A 712 -0.98 -30.94 -18.05
N LEU A 713 -0.55 -31.67 -19.09
CA LEU A 713 0.14 -32.95 -18.94
C LEU A 713 1.49 -32.79 -18.24
N LEU A 714 2.25 -31.73 -18.56
CA LEU A 714 3.54 -31.44 -17.92
C LEU A 714 3.37 -31.09 -16.42
N ARG A 715 2.35 -30.31 -16.06
CA ARG A 715 2.05 -29.99 -14.65
C ARG A 715 1.55 -31.19 -13.85
N ALA A 716 0.76 -32.06 -14.47
CA ALA A 716 0.37 -33.33 -13.85
C ALA A 716 1.59 -34.22 -13.58
N ALA A 717 2.59 -34.19 -14.47
CA ALA A 717 3.85 -34.89 -14.29
C ALA A 717 4.75 -34.33 -13.20
N GLU A 718 4.82 -33.01 -13.07
CA GLU A 718 5.56 -32.33 -12.01
C GLU A 718 4.93 -32.59 -10.63
N ARG A 719 3.60 -32.58 -10.53
CA ARG A 719 2.88 -32.91 -9.29
C ARG A 719 3.08 -34.36 -8.86
N TRP A 720 2.94 -35.31 -9.79
CA TRP A 720 3.16 -36.74 -9.52
C TRP A 720 4.58 -37.02 -8.98
N ALA A 721 5.59 -36.36 -9.57
CA ALA A 721 6.98 -36.49 -9.14
C ALA A 721 7.21 -35.90 -7.74
N ALA A 722 6.64 -34.73 -7.44
CA ALA A 722 6.79 -34.07 -6.14
C ALA A 722 6.15 -34.88 -4.98
N GLU A 723 4.98 -35.48 -5.21
CA GLU A 723 4.28 -36.26 -4.17
C GLU A 723 4.88 -37.67 -3.96
N HIS A 724 5.59 -38.24 -4.94
CA HIS A 724 6.33 -39.51 -4.80
C HIS A 724 7.71 -39.35 -4.15
N GLU A 725 8.42 -38.23 -4.36
CA GLU A 725 9.67 -37.90 -3.67
C GLU A 725 9.46 -37.68 -2.16
N GLU A 726 8.36 -37.03 -1.73
CA GLU A 726 8.05 -36.78 -0.31
C GLU A 726 7.77 -38.06 0.51
N ARG A 727 7.41 -39.18 -0.14
CA ARG A 727 7.15 -40.47 0.52
C ARG A 727 8.39 -41.36 0.66
N GLY A 728 9.58 -40.84 0.33
CA GLY A 728 10.84 -41.57 0.46
C GLY A 728 11.05 -42.66 -0.60
N GLY A 729 10.27 -42.65 -1.68
CA GLY A 729 10.65 -43.40 -2.88
C GLY A 729 11.76 -42.63 -3.61
N ARG A 730 12.87 -43.30 -3.94
CA ARG A 730 13.70 -42.79 -5.06
C ARG A 730 12.84 -42.80 -6.34
N PRO A 731 12.99 -41.78 -7.21
CA PRO A 731 12.05 -41.48 -8.29
C PRO A 731 11.93 -42.55 -9.37
#